data_AF-A0A2V5SFM5-F1
#
_entry.id   AF-A0A2V5SFM5-F1
#
_cell.length_a   1.000
_cell.length_b   1.000
_cell.length_c   1.000
_cell.angle_alpha   90.00
_cell.angle_beta   90.00
_cell.angle_gamma   90.00
#
_symmetry.space_group_name_H-M   'P 1'
#
loop_
_entity.id
_entity.type
_entity.pdbx_description
1 polymer ?
#
loop_
_entity_poly.entity_id
_entity_poly.type
_entity_poly.pdbx_seq_one_letter_code
_entity_poly.pdbx_strand_id
1 'polypeptide(L)'
;EILLEGVKRDPRDPHAWYNLGLLYKNTSDTQAAADAFRHVIEIDPNDADAWYFLGSVYAQAKQYPQAIEAFQHALKLNPLHASAEFGLSRAYQQSGDTEHAREHLKRFQYITQTKIGAPMSLAYGEQGQYSRAEESPVFVEKVPPAIKVQFVNTTDAAGLGTRPDSNPLQGAAPLPSEAPGACFLDYDGDGRLDLFLPKDKQNGVALYHNLGGGKFADVTREAGLDPGMRVVSCTAGDYDNDGATDLAVSTGGSIRLFHNEKGKFNDVTEAAGIRSDGLYLGLTFIDYDHDGDLDLFVTRTTGFAASKLPSPKTPPAPLRYSNLMLRNNGNGTFTDVTESIGLAGDTRSLAALGTDYNNDRAIDLVVTGETTTIFENPREGKFPARHPWSAPMPAPTAGVAVLDFNHDGWMDLAFTHEGAPGLTLWRNNHGKSFEPVTLPKTDWVRAFGVAAIDYDNDGWVDLAAVGETKAGKGEIRLFRILGPDGFKDVTTEVGLDKIQLKDPRSIITGDYDGDGATDLLITQNHDPAVLLRNEGGNKNNWLRISLKGLNDNKSGIGTKIEVFAGANRQKFEVYGSSGYLGQNSTEIIAGLGQAKQADVVRMLWPTGVLQDEIEIAANREQLFTEIDRRGSSCPTLFVWDGHHYELVADMLGAGVVGHWVGPGERNIPTSTEYVKV
;
A
#
# COMPACT_ATOMS: atom_id res chain seq x y z
N GLU A 1 -2.77 -36.34 13.88
CA GLU A 1 -2.50 -35.77 15.22
C GLU A 1 -2.74 -34.26 15.24
N ILE A 2 -2.14 -33.48 14.33
CA ILE A 2 -2.34 -32.02 14.24
C ILE A 2 -3.82 -31.60 14.23
N LEU A 3 -4.64 -32.12 13.30
CA LEU A 3 -6.08 -31.79 13.24
C LEU A 3 -6.83 -32.16 14.52
N LEU A 4 -6.42 -33.24 15.20
CA LEU A 4 -7.02 -33.67 16.47
C LEU A 4 -6.64 -32.75 17.63
N GLU A 5 -5.46 -32.14 17.58
CA GLU A 5 -5.05 -31.11 18.54
C GLU A 5 -5.73 -29.78 18.24
N GLY A 6 -5.87 -29.42 16.95
CA GLY A 6 -6.61 -28.26 16.48
C GLY A 6 -8.04 -28.22 17.01
N VAL A 7 -8.82 -29.28 16.78
CA VAL A 7 -10.22 -29.36 17.28
C VAL A 7 -10.33 -29.44 18.81
N LYS A 8 -9.26 -29.80 19.52
CA LYS A 8 -9.23 -29.72 21.00
C LYS A 8 -8.97 -28.30 21.48
N ARG A 9 -8.12 -27.56 20.76
CA ARG A 9 -7.77 -26.17 21.07
C ARG A 9 -8.91 -25.22 20.74
N ASP A 10 -9.51 -25.39 19.56
CA ASP A 10 -10.72 -24.68 19.15
C ASP A 10 -11.78 -25.66 18.62
N PRO A 11 -12.70 -26.11 19.50
CA PRO A 11 -13.78 -27.00 19.10
C PRO A 11 -14.79 -26.37 18.13
N ARG A 12 -14.75 -25.04 17.90
CA ARG A 12 -15.65 -24.33 16.99
C ARG A 12 -15.01 -23.98 15.65
N ASP A 13 -13.79 -24.46 15.38
CA ASP A 13 -13.14 -24.26 14.09
C ASP A 13 -13.72 -25.21 13.02
N PRO A 14 -14.48 -24.69 12.04
CA PRO A 14 -15.05 -25.53 10.98
C PRO A 14 -13.97 -26.07 10.04
N HIS A 15 -12.83 -25.40 9.85
CA HIS A 15 -11.75 -25.88 8.97
C HIS A 15 -11.10 -27.14 9.54
N ALA A 16 -10.75 -27.15 10.83
CA ALA A 16 -10.16 -28.33 11.46
C ALA A 16 -11.10 -29.54 11.41
N TRP A 17 -12.39 -29.36 11.73
CA TRP A 17 -13.38 -30.43 11.64
C TRP A 17 -13.61 -30.92 10.21
N TYR A 18 -13.70 -30.01 9.24
CA TYR A 18 -13.92 -30.36 7.83
C TYR A 18 -12.77 -31.19 7.26
N ASN A 19 -11.53 -30.74 7.49
CA ASN A 19 -10.33 -31.45 7.04
C ASN A 19 -10.15 -32.79 7.76
N LEU A 20 -10.53 -32.88 9.04
CA LEU A 20 -10.56 -34.14 9.76
C LEU A 20 -11.60 -35.11 9.15
N GLY A 21 -12.78 -34.61 8.76
CA GLY A 21 -13.81 -35.36 8.05
C GLY A 21 -13.33 -35.90 6.70
N LEU A 22 -12.64 -35.07 5.90
CA LEU A 22 -12.02 -35.49 4.64
C LEU A 22 -10.97 -36.58 4.86
N LEU A 23 -10.11 -36.42 5.87
CA LEU A 23 -9.08 -37.39 6.23
C LEU A 23 -9.70 -38.74 6.60
N TYR A 24 -10.67 -38.75 7.51
CA TYR A 24 -11.34 -39.98 7.95
C TYR A 24 -12.08 -40.67 6.80
N LYS A 25 -12.75 -39.89 5.93
CA LYS A 25 -13.39 -40.42 4.73
C LYS A 25 -12.37 -41.13 3.83
N ASN A 26 -11.20 -40.52 3.62
CA ASN A 26 -10.14 -41.09 2.78
C ASN A 26 -9.48 -42.33 3.41
N THR A 27 -9.41 -42.41 4.74
CA THR A 27 -8.98 -43.62 5.47
C THR A 27 -10.09 -44.64 5.71
N SER A 28 -11.29 -44.40 5.15
CA SER A 28 -12.48 -45.26 5.29
C SER A 28 -13.02 -45.43 6.73
N ASP A 29 -12.72 -44.49 7.63
CA ASP A 29 -13.39 -44.40 8.93
C ASP A 29 -14.69 -43.60 8.78
N THR A 30 -15.75 -44.28 8.33
CA THR A 30 -17.01 -43.63 7.99
C THR A 30 -17.73 -43.05 9.22
N GLN A 31 -17.51 -43.61 10.41
CA GLN A 31 -18.18 -43.11 11.62
C GLN A 31 -17.52 -41.79 12.06
N ALA A 32 -16.20 -41.77 12.19
CA ALA A 32 -15.47 -40.57 12.57
C ALA A 32 -15.62 -39.45 11.52
N ALA A 33 -15.67 -39.80 10.24
CA ALA A 33 -15.94 -38.84 9.16
C ALA A 33 -17.33 -38.19 9.30
N ALA A 34 -18.38 -39.00 9.56
CA ALA A 34 -19.72 -38.48 9.73
C ALA A 34 -19.84 -37.60 10.99
N ASP A 35 -19.19 -37.98 12.09
CA ASP A 35 -19.11 -37.18 13.31
C ASP A 35 -18.45 -35.81 13.04
N ALA A 36 -17.32 -35.79 12.32
CA ALA A 36 -16.62 -34.57 11.98
C ALA A 36 -17.45 -33.63 11.09
N PHE A 37 -18.07 -34.13 10.01
CA PHE A 37 -18.92 -33.29 9.16
C PHE A 37 -20.19 -32.81 9.87
N ARG A 38 -20.75 -33.58 10.81
CA ARG A 38 -21.85 -33.10 11.65
C ARG A 38 -21.42 -31.92 12.53
N HIS A 39 -20.23 -31.96 13.10
CA HIS A 39 -19.71 -30.81 13.84
C HIS A 39 -19.52 -29.58 12.96
N VAL A 40 -19.05 -29.72 11.72
CA VAL A 40 -19.04 -28.58 10.78
C VAL A 40 -20.44 -28.01 10.60
N ILE A 41 -21.44 -28.86 10.37
CA ILE A 41 -22.84 -28.43 10.17
C ILE A 41 -23.45 -27.78 11.43
N GLU A 42 -23.02 -28.18 12.63
CA GLU A 42 -23.40 -27.50 13.88
C GLU A 42 -22.82 -26.09 13.97
N ILE A 43 -21.64 -25.86 13.39
CA ILE A 43 -20.95 -24.57 13.37
C ILE A 43 -21.49 -23.67 12.24
N ASP A 44 -21.52 -24.20 11.01
CA ASP A 44 -22.10 -23.56 9.83
C ASP A 44 -23.13 -24.48 9.15
N PRO A 45 -24.43 -24.33 9.47
CA PRO A 45 -25.48 -25.15 8.89
C PRO A 45 -25.78 -24.82 7.41
N ASN A 46 -25.23 -23.72 6.88
CA ASN A 46 -25.49 -23.25 5.51
C ASN A 46 -24.42 -23.69 4.50
N ASP A 47 -23.39 -24.43 4.94
CA ASP A 47 -22.35 -24.96 4.05
C ASP A 47 -22.85 -26.18 3.27
N ALA A 48 -23.13 -26.00 1.98
CA ALA A 48 -23.67 -27.07 1.13
C ALA A 48 -22.67 -28.24 0.95
N ASP A 49 -21.36 -27.96 0.97
CA ASP A 49 -20.31 -28.95 0.72
C ASP A 49 -20.14 -29.92 1.90
N ALA A 50 -20.28 -29.42 3.15
CA ALA A 50 -20.29 -30.25 4.36
C ALA A 50 -21.48 -31.23 4.36
N TRP A 51 -22.66 -30.77 3.94
CA TRP A 51 -23.83 -31.64 3.74
C TRP A 51 -23.59 -32.68 2.64
N TYR A 52 -22.97 -32.29 1.53
CA TYR A 52 -22.58 -33.23 0.48
C TYR A 52 -21.61 -34.30 1.00
N PHE A 53 -20.55 -33.92 1.71
CA PHE A 53 -19.60 -34.89 2.23
C PHE A 53 -20.20 -35.80 3.30
N LEU A 54 -21.08 -35.28 4.17
CA LEU A 54 -21.85 -36.10 5.10
C LEU A 54 -22.69 -37.15 4.35
N GLY A 55 -23.40 -36.74 3.28
CA GLY A 55 -24.15 -37.64 2.42
C GLY A 55 -23.27 -38.69 1.73
N SER A 56 -22.08 -38.29 1.26
CA SER A 56 -21.10 -39.19 0.66
C SER A 56 -20.59 -40.23 1.65
N VAL A 57 -20.35 -39.84 2.91
CA VAL A 57 -19.90 -40.75 3.97
C VAL A 57 -21.00 -41.74 4.34
N TYR A 58 -22.25 -41.29 4.48
CA TYR A 58 -23.39 -42.19 4.70
C TYR A 58 -23.59 -43.17 3.55
N ALA A 59 -23.43 -42.72 2.30
CA ALA A 59 -23.49 -43.60 1.14
C ALA A 59 -22.37 -44.67 1.15
N GLN A 60 -21.15 -44.30 1.57
CA GLN A 60 -20.03 -45.24 1.75
C GLN A 60 -20.32 -46.27 2.85
N ALA A 61 -20.98 -45.84 3.93
CA ALA A 61 -21.48 -46.70 5.02
C ALA A 61 -22.75 -47.50 4.65
N LYS A 62 -23.26 -47.37 3.42
CA LYS A 62 -24.53 -47.97 2.92
C LYS A 62 -25.78 -47.54 3.71
N GLN A 63 -25.71 -46.40 4.39
CA GLN A 63 -26.82 -45.75 5.10
C GLN A 63 -27.59 -44.85 4.15
N TYR A 64 -28.26 -45.45 3.17
CA TYR A 64 -28.87 -44.70 2.06
C TYR A 64 -29.97 -43.71 2.46
N PRO A 65 -30.86 -43.98 3.45
CA PRO A 65 -31.83 -42.98 3.90
C PRO A 65 -31.19 -41.69 4.41
N GLN A 66 -30.16 -41.81 5.25
CA GLN A 66 -29.41 -40.66 5.77
C GLN A 66 -28.61 -39.95 4.67
N ALA A 67 -28.04 -40.71 3.72
CA ALA A 67 -27.35 -40.13 2.57
C ALA A 67 -28.29 -39.28 1.70
N ILE A 68 -29.50 -39.78 1.42
CA ILE A 68 -30.53 -39.07 0.65
C ILE A 68 -30.90 -37.76 1.33
N GLU A 69 -31.17 -37.79 2.65
CA GLU A 69 -31.51 -36.60 3.43
C GLU A 69 -30.40 -35.54 3.36
N ALA A 70 -29.14 -35.95 3.59
CA ALA A 70 -28.01 -35.02 3.55
C ALA A 70 -27.78 -34.41 2.15
N PHE A 71 -27.88 -35.20 1.08
CA PHE A 71 -27.75 -34.66 -0.28
C PHE A 71 -28.92 -33.72 -0.66
N GLN A 72 -30.15 -34.02 -0.24
CA GLN A 72 -31.29 -33.13 -0.44
C GLN A 72 -31.09 -31.80 0.29
N HIS A 73 -30.53 -31.83 1.51
CA HIS A 73 -30.16 -30.62 2.24
C HIS A 73 -29.09 -29.81 1.49
N ALA A 74 -28.02 -30.45 0.99
CA ALA A 74 -27.01 -29.78 0.17
C ALA A 74 -27.64 -29.09 -1.06
N LEU A 75 -28.56 -29.76 -1.76
CA LEU A 75 -29.24 -29.21 -2.94
C LEU A 75 -30.25 -28.10 -2.62
N LYS A 76 -30.79 -28.08 -1.39
CA LYS A 76 -31.63 -26.96 -0.93
C LYS A 76 -30.80 -25.67 -0.75
N LEU A 77 -29.56 -25.81 -0.29
CA LEU A 77 -28.62 -24.71 -0.10
C LEU A 77 -27.99 -24.28 -1.44
N ASN A 78 -27.59 -25.24 -2.26
CA ASN A 78 -27.02 -25.02 -3.58
C ASN A 78 -27.70 -25.92 -4.65
N PRO A 79 -28.74 -25.41 -5.35
CA PRO A 79 -29.45 -26.16 -6.40
C PRO A 79 -28.63 -26.51 -7.65
N LEU A 80 -27.40 -26.01 -7.75
CA LEU A 80 -26.46 -26.29 -8.85
C LEU A 80 -25.29 -27.18 -8.42
N HIS A 81 -25.35 -27.77 -7.22
CA HIS A 81 -24.29 -28.63 -6.71
C HIS A 81 -24.24 -29.98 -7.45
N ALA A 82 -23.38 -30.07 -8.46
CA ALA A 82 -23.29 -31.24 -9.34
C ALA A 82 -22.99 -32.55 -8.59
N SER A 83 -22.02 -32.55 -7.66
CA SER A 83 -21.69 -33.78 -6.90
C SER A 83 -22.82 -34.26 -5.99
N ALA A 84 -23.63 -33.36 -5.43
CA ALA A 84 -24.79 -33.73 -4.63
C ALA A 84 -25.90 -34.35 -5.50
N GLU A 85 -26.16 -33.81 -6.70
CA GLU A 85 -27.08 -34.43 -7.68
C GLU A 85 -26.63 -35.86 -8.04
N PHE A 86 -25.34 -36.05 -8.32
CA PHE A 86 -24.80 -37.36 -8.65
C PHE A 86 -24.83 -38.31 -7.45
N GLY A 87 -24.47 -37.83 -6.27
CA GLY A 87 -24.52 -38.58 -5.01
C GLY A 87 -25.94 -39.04 -4.68
N LEU A 88 -26.92 -38.15 -4.80
CA LEU A 88 -28.33 -38.43 -4.56
C LEU A 88 -28.88 -39.44 -5.57
N SER A 89 -28.56 -39.27 -6.86
CA SER A 89 -28.91 -40.24 -7.91
C SER A 89 -28.41 -41.65 -7.56
N ARG A 90 -27.14 -41.77 -7.14
CA ARG A 90 -26.56 -43.05 -6.73
C ARG A 90 -27.20 -43.62 -5.47
N ALA A 91 -27.50 -42.78 -4.48
CA ALA A 91 -28.15 -43.22 -3.24
C ALA A 91 -29.54 -43.79 -3.51
N TYR A 92 -30.35 -43.13 -4.34
CA TYR A 92 -31.65 -43.64 -4.81
C TYR A 92 -31.52 -44.95 -5.60
N GLN A 93 -30.54 -45.04 -6.49
CA GLN A 93 -30.32 -46.26 -7.26
C GLN A 93 -30.00 -47.45 -6.34
N GLN A 94 -29.19 -47.24 -5.31
CA GLN A 94 -28.80 -48.29 -4.36
C GLN A 94 -29.90 -48.62 -3.34
N SER A 95 -30.83 -47.70 -3.08
CA SER A 95 -32.03 -47.95 -2.27
C SER A 95 -33.19 -48.57 -3.05
N GLY A 96 -33.06 -48.70 -4.38
CA GLY A 96 -34.05 -49.32 -5.27
C GLY A 96 -35.03 -48.35 -5.93
N ASP A 97 -34.91 -47.04 -5.67
CA ASP A 97 -35.73 -45.99 -6.28
C ASP A 97 -35.16 -45.55 -7.64
N THR A 98 -35.45 -46.34 -8.66
CA THR A 98 -34.90 -46.08 -10.01
C THR A 98 -35.48 -44.85 -10.70
N GLU A 99 -36.62 -44.32 -10.25
CA GLU A 99 -37.27 -43.17 -10.85
C GLU A 99 -36.53 -41.88 -10.45
N HIS A 100 -36.42 -41.61 -9.15
CA HIS A 100 -35.68 -40.45 -8.65
C HIS A 100 -34.19 -40.53 -9.00
N ALA A 101 -33.61 -41.73 -9.03
CA ALA A 101 -32.24 -41.92 -9.49
C ALA A 101 -32.01 -41.35 -10.91
N ARG A 102 -32.94 -41.58 -11.84
CA ARG A 102 -32.85 -41.07 -13.23
C ARG A 102 -33.08 -39.56 -13.30
N GLU A 103 -33.96 -39.03 -12.46
CA GLU A 103 -34.23 -37.59 -12.40
C GLU A 103 -32.98 -36.81 -12.02
N HIS A 104 -32.36 -37.15 -10.88
CA HIS A 104 -31.16 -36.49 -10.40
C HIS A 104 -29.95 -36.72 -11.32
N LEU A 105 -29.87 -37.88 -12.00
CA LEU A 105 -28.82 -38.10 -13.01
C LEU A 105 -28.95 -37.15 -14.20
N LYS A 106 -30.17 -36.92 -14.69
CA LYS A 106 -30.41 -35.94 -15.76
C LYS A 106 -30.04 -34.53 -15.33
N ARG A 107 -30.32 -34.18 -14.06
CA ARG A 107 -30.00 -32.87 -13.50
C ARG A 107 -28.49 -32.66 -13.40
N PHE A 108 -27.75 -33.66 -12.90
CA PHE A 108 -26.28 -33.68 -12.92
C PHE A 108 -25.72 -33.49 -14.34
N GLN A 109 -26.24 -34.23 -15.32
CA GLN A 109 -25.81 -34.11 -16.72
C GLN A 109 -26.08 -32.71 -17.28
N TYR A 110 -27.24 -32.12 -16.98
CA TYR A 110 -27.57 -30.77 -17.40
C TYR A 110 -26.59 -29.73 -16.83
N ILE A 111 -26.34 -29.76 -15.52
CA ILE A 111 -25.44 -28.81 -14.84
C ILE A 111 -24.03 -28.87 -15.44
N THR A 112 -23.50 -30.08 -15.62
CA THR A 112 -22.13 -30.30 -16.11
C THR A 112 -21.98 -30.01 -17.60
N GLN A 113 -22.95 -30.39 -18.44
CA GLN A 113 -22.89 -30.12 -19.89
C GLN A 113 -23.06 -28.63 -20.22
N THR A 114 -23.84 -27.91 -19.42
CA THR A 114 -24.04 -26.45 -19.60
C THR A 114 -22.99 -25.61 -18.88
N LYS A 115 -22.05 -26.22 -18.15
CA LYS A 115 -20.98 -25.56 -17.39
C LYS A 115 -21.46 -24.52 -16.38
N ILE A 116 -22.67 -24.69 -15.84
CA ILE A 116 -23.22 -23.85 -14.77
C ILE A 116 -22.85 -24.38 -13.37
N GLY A 117 -22.18 -25.52 -13.30
CA GLY A 117 -21.58 -26.10 -12.10
C GLY A 117 -20.62 -27.23 -12.46
N ALA A 118 -19.68 -27.52 -11.56
CA ALA A 118 -18.66 -28.56 -11.75
C ALA A 118 -18.77 -29.63 -10.64
N PRO A 119 -18.48 -30.90 -10.95
CA PRO A 119 -18.33 -31.90 -9.90
C PRO A 119 -17.06 -31.60 -9.09
N MET A 120 -17.16 -31.72 -7.78
CA MET A 120 -16.02 -31.68 -6.86
C MET A 120 -15.00 -32.78 -7.22
N SER A 121 -13.71 -32.43 -7.17
CA SER A 121 -12.61 -33.38 -7.35
C SER A 121 -11.73 -33.44 -6.09
N LEU A 122 -10.57 -34.10 -6.21
CA LEU A 122 -9.54 -34.13 -5.16
C LEU A 122 -8.52 -32.99 -5.32
N ALA A 123 -8.67 -32.13 -6.33
CA ALA A 123 -7.80 -30.98 -6.52
C ALA A 123 -8.00 -29.96 -5.40
N TYR A 124 -6.90 -29.30 -5.01
CA TYR A 124 -6.96 -28.19 -4.07
C TYR A 124 -7.90 -27.09 -4.59
N GLY A 125 -8.73 -26.53 -3.71
CA GLY A 125 -9.76 -25.55 -4.08
C GLY A 125 -11.08 -26.15 -4.58
N GLU A 126 -11.14 -27.44 -4.89
CA GLU A 126 -12.36 -28.11 -5.37
C GLU A 126 -13.04 -29.01 -4.32
N GLN A 127 -12.48 -29.06 -3.10
CA GLN A 127 -13.01 -29.85 -1.99
C GLN A 127 -13.84 -29.02 -1.00
N GLY A 128 -14.33 -27.85 -1.42
CA GLY A 128 -15.19 -26.97 -0.62
C GLY A 128 -14.42 -25.92 0.19
N GLN A 129 -15.13 -24.89 0.66
CA GLN A 129 -14.48 -23.68 1.18
C GLN A 129 -13.55 -23.93 2.37
N TYR A 130 -13.91 -24.85 3.27
CA TYR A 130 -13.16 -25.19 4.47
C TYR A 130 -11.94 -26.10 4.22
N SER A 131 -11.79 -26.64 3.00
CA SER A 131 -10.61 -27.40 2.59
C SER A 131 -9.46 -26.51 2.09
N ARG A 132 -9.72 -25.22 1.87
CA ARG A 132 -8.73 -24.26 1.39
C ARG A 132 -7.88 -23.78 2.55
N ALA A 133 -6.60 -23.54 2.28
CA ALA A 133 -5.77 -22.76 3.19
C ALA A 133 -6.38 -21.36 3.32
N GLU A 134 -6.43 -20.87 4.54
CA GLU A 134 -6.77 -19.49 4.86
C GLU A 134 -5.49 -18.70 5.12
N GLU A 135 -5.56 -17.37 4.96
CA GLU A 135 -4.50 -16.54 5.50
C GLU A 135 -4.43 -16.77 7.01
N SER A 136 -3.21 -16.92 7.54
CA SER A 136 -3.02 -17.03 8.98
C SER A 136 -3.69 -15.82 9.64
N PRO A 137 -4.60 -16.03 10.62
CA PRO A 137 -5.17 -14.90 11.33
C PRO A 137 -4.04 -14.08 11.93
N VAL A 138 -4.10 -12.76 11.75
CA VAL A 138 -3.11 -11.82 12.28
C VAL A 138 -3.08 -12.04 13.79
N PHE A 139 -1.96 -12.55 14.30
CA PHE A 139 -1.73 -12.54 15.73
C PHE A 139 -1.49 -11.08 16.09
N VAL A 140 -2.45 -10.46 16.80
CA VAL A 140 -2.26 -9.10 17.30
C VAL A 140 -1.17 -9.16 18.37
N GLU A 141 0.07 -8.99 17.92
CA GLU A 141 1.21 -8.90 18.82
C GLU A 141 1.01 -7.66 19.69
N LYS A 142 1.36 -7.76 20.97
CA LYS A 142 1.38 -6.55 21.80
C LYS A 142 2.50 -5.68 21.28
N VAL A 143 2.20 -4.41 21.01
CA VAL A 143 3.23 -3.42 20.66
C VAL A 143 4.35 -3.50 21.70
N PRO A 144 5.61 -3.72 21.28
CA PRO A 144 6.74 -3.76 22.20
C PRO A 144 6.88 -2.45 22.99
N PRO A 145 7.51 -2.49 24.17
CA PRO A 145 7.85 -1.26 24.89
C PRO A 145 8.74 -0.36 24.03
N ALA A 146 8.41 0.92 23.97
CA ALA A 146 9.19 1.90 23.23
C ALA A 146 10.65 1.91 23.68
N ILE A 147 11.57 1.97 22.72
CA ILE A 147 12.99 2.17 23.01
C ILE A 147 13.31 3.67 23.10
N LYS A 148 14.50 4.00 23.64
CA LYS A 148 14.92 5.40 23.75
C LYS A 148 15.35 5.97 22.39
N VAL A 149 14.50 6.82 21.82
CA VAL A 149 14.72 7.61 20.61
C VAL A 149 14.73 9.11 20.94
N GLN A 150 15.54 9.88 20.20
CA GLN A 150 15.56 11.34 20.25
C GLN A 150 15.67 11.89 18.83
N PHE A 151 14.78 12.82 18.46
CA PHE A 151 14.98 13.58 17.22
C PHE A 151 15.89 14.78 17.48
N VAL A 152 16.90 14.98 16.65
CA VAL A 152 17.89 16.05 16.78
C VAL A 152 17.93 16.87 15.49
N ASN A 153 17.82 18.19 15.63
CA ASN A 153 17.96 19.08 14.48
C ASN A 153 19.42 19.09 13.98
N THR A 154 19.63 18.58 12.78
CA THR A 154 20.94 18.48 12.12
C THR A 154 21.08 19.43 10.95
N THR A 155 20.09 20.27 10.63
CA THR A 155 20.04 21.16 9.44
C THR A 155 21.37 21.85 9.12
N ASP A 156 21.93 22.61 10.07
CA ASP A 156 23.19 23.33 9.87
C ASP A 156 24.39 22.38 9.77
N ALA A 157 24.40 21.34 10.61
CA ALA A 157 25.45 20.34 10.60
C ALA A 157 25.46 19.56 9.27
N ALA A 158 24.30 19.29 8.68
CA ALA A 158 24.15 18.60 7.42
C ALA A 158 24.51 19.47 6.20
N GLY A 159 24.69 20.79 6.39
CA GLY A 159 25.03 21.72 5.31
C GLY A 159 23.81 22.29 4.58
N LEU A 160 22.61 22.12 5.13
CA LEU A 160 21.35 22.66 4.58
C LEU A 160 21.02 24.08 5.08
N GLY A 161 21.79 24.58 6.05
CA GLY A 161 21.65 25.94 6.59
C GLY A 161 21.86 27.01 5.52
N THR A 162 21.16 28.14 5.63
CA THR A 162 21.28 29.25 4.67
C THR A 162 22.63 29.94 4.79
N ARG A 163 23.26 30.22 3.63
CA ARG A 163 24.37 31.20 3.58
C ARG A 163 23.77 32.61 3.52
N PRO A 164 24.39 33.64 4.12
CA PRO A 164 23.84 35.01 4.17
C PRO A 164 23.68 35.73 2.82
N ASP A 165 24.04 35.09 1.71
CA ASP A 165 24.19 35.75 0.42
C ASP A 165 23.06 35.37 -0.55
N SER A 166 21.90 36.03 -0.41
CA SER A 166 21.07 36.36 -1.57
C SER A 166 20.14 37.53 -1.25
N ASN A 167 20.32 38.62 -2.01
CA ASN A 167 19.35 39.71 -2.06
C ASN A 167 17.97 39.11 -2.38
N PRO A 168 16.91 39.41 -1.62
CA PRO A 168 15.57 38.99 -2.00
C PRO A 168 15.26 39.55 -3.39
N LEU A 169 14.90 38.68 -4.35
CA LEU A 169 14.38 39.08 -5.64
C LEU A 169 13.11 39.94 -5.42
N GLN A 170 13.27 41.27 -5.47
CA GLN A 170 12.17 42.21 -5.35
C GLN A 170 11.27 42.11 -6.59
N GLY A 171 9.96 41.92 -6.38
CA GLY A 171 8.94 42.09 -7.42
C GLY A 171 8.37 40.82 -8.07
N ALA A 172 8.72 39.62 -7.61
CA ALA A 172 8.14 38.39 -8.13
C ALA A 172 6.79 38.06 -7.47
N ALA A 173 5.85 37.52 -8.26
CA ALA A 173 4.49 37.20 -7.83
C ALA A 173 4.50 36.29 -6.59
N PRO A 174 3.60 36.51 -5.61
CA PRO A 174 3.50 35.63 -4.45
C PRO A 174 3.16 34.21 -4.90
N LEU A 175 3.88 33.22 -4.36
CA LEU A 175 3.46 31.83 -4.42
C LEU A 175 2.10 31.68 -3.69
N PRO A 176 1.30 30.65 -3.99
CA PRO A 176 0.16 30.31 -3.15
C PRO A 176 0.59 30.22 -1.68
N SER A 177 -0.23 30.67 -0.74
CA SER A 177 0.04 30.64 0.72
C SER A 177 0.26 29.23 1.32
N GLU A 178 0.19 28.23 0.45
CA GLU A 178 0.07 26.79 0.67
C GLU A 178 1.32 26.01 0.17
N ALA A 179 2.41 26.68 -0.19
CA ALA A 179 3.70 26.04 -0.45
C ALA A 179 4.57 26.02 0.83
N PRO A 180 5.65 25.20 0.95
CA PRO A 180 6.21 24.37 -0.12
C PRO A 180 6.43 22.88 0.26
N GLY A 181 6.55 22.01 -0.74
CA GLY A 181 6.95 20.60 -0.62
C GLY A 181 8.46 20.35 -0.81
N ALA A 182 8.88 19.10 -0.63
CA ALA A 182 10.26 18.61 -0.86
C ALA A 182 10.23 17.12 -1.26
N CYS A 183 11.30 16.62 -1.88
CA CYS A 183 11.42 15.25 -2.33
C CYS A 183 12.79 14.66 -1.99
N PHE A 184 12.79 13.46 -1.41
CA PHE A 184 13.95 12.59 -1.45
C PHE A 184 14.03 11.90 -2.82
N LEU A 185 15.23 11.74 -3.34
CA LEU A 185 15.52 11.08 -4.61
C LEU A 185 16.99 10.64 -4.64
N ASP A 186 17.34 9.68 -5.48
CA ASP A 186 18.73 9.38 -5.85
C ASP A 186 18.96 9.93 -7.27
N TYR A 187 19.54 11.13 -7.39
CA TYR A 187 19.63 11.81 -8.70
C TYR A 187 20.84 11.36 -9.51
N ASP A 188 21.86 10.77 -8.90
CA ASP A 188 23.07 10.32 -9.60
C ASP A 188 23.27 8.79 -9.61
N GLY A 189 22.35 8.05 -8.99
CA GLY A 189 22.29 6.59 -9.02
C GLY A 189 23.32 5.93 -8.12
N ASP A 190 23.76 6.63 -7.06
CA ASP A 190 24.82 6.16 -6.17
C ASP A 190 24.32 5.44 -4.92
N GLY A 191 23.00 5.30 -4.78
CA GLY A 191 22.33 4.61 -3.69
C GLY A 191 22.24 5.42 -2.40
N ARG A 192 22.59 6.71 -2.40
CA ARG A 192 22.36 7.61 -1.25
C ARG A 192 21.23 8.57 -1.56
N LEU A 193 20.34 8.77 -0.58
CA LEU A 193 19.24 9.70 -0.73
C LEU A 193 19.75 11.15 -0.77
N ASP A 194 19.59 11.77 -1.93
CA ASP A 194 19.72 13.19 -2.16
C ASP A 194 18.41 13.93 -1.86
N LEU A 195 18.45 15.26 -1.90
CA LEU A 195 17.31 16.05 -1.48
C LEU A 195 17.05 17.26 -2.38
N PHE A 196 15.83 17.31 -2.92
CA PHE A 196 15.32 18.47 -3.64
C PHE A 196 14.36 19.28 -2.77
N LEU A 197 14.67 20.55 -2.51
CA LEU A 197 13.88 21.40 -1.62
C LEU A 197 13.90 22.90 -1.99
N PRO A 198 12.89 23.69 -1.58
CA PRO A 198 12.87 25.14 -1.75
C PRO A 198 13.92 25.85 -0.89
N LYS A 199 14.64 26.80 -1.48
CA LYS A 199 15.71 27.58 -0.83
C LYS A 199 15.31 29.06 -0.67
N ASP A 200 16.06 29.78 0.17
CA ASP A 200 16.03 31.24 0.27
C ASP A 200 14.62 31.81 0.52
N LYS A 201 13.90 31.20 1.47
CA LYS A 201 12.50 31.57 1.79
C LYS A 201 11.57 31.43 0.59
N GLN A 202 11.79 30.38 -0.21
CA GLN A 202 11.08 30.05 -1.46
C GLN A 202 11.35 31.02 -2.61
N ASN A 203 12.50 31.70 -2.59
CA ASN A 203 12.97 32.50 -3.73
C ASN A 203 13.88 31.71 -4.68
N GLY A 204 13.92 30.38 -4.51
CA GLY A 204 14.71 29.48 -5.30
C GLY A 204 14.49 28.03 -4.90
N VAL A 205 15.28 27.14 -5.48
CA VAL A 205 15.36 25.72 -5.15
C VAL A 205 16.80 25.31 -4.93
N ALA A 206 16.95 24.18 -4.23
CA ALA A 206 18.21 23.49 -4.06
C ALA A 206 18.03 22.02 -4.40
N LEU A 207 18.97 21.47 -5.16
CA LEU A 207 19.26 20.03 -5.17
C LEU A 207 20.52 19.81 -4.35
N TYR A 208 20.41 19.02 -3.30
CA TYR A 208 21.48 18.70 -2.37
C TYR A 208 21.95 17.26 -2.58
N HIS A 209 23.18 17.11 -3.07
CA HIS A 209 23.83 15.81 -3.20
C HIS A 209 24.33 15.30 -1.85
N ASN A 210 24.05 14.05 -1.53
CA ASN A 210 24.45 13.38 -0.31
C ASN A 210 25.90 12.88 -0.40
N LEU A 211 26.78 13.54 0.35
CA LEU A 211 28.20 13.21 0.43
C LEU A 211 28.50 12.01 1.34
N GLY A 212 27.48 11.45 2.00
CA GLY A 212 27.60 10.46 3.06
C GLY A 212 27.91 11.09 4.43
N GLY A 213 27.74 10.30 5.49
CA GLY A 213 27.97 10.74 6.87
C GLY A 213 27.05 11.88 7.31
N GLY A 214 25.86 11.98 6.70
CA GLY A 214 24.86 13.00 6.97
C GLY A 214 25.24 14.40 6.52
N LYS A 215 25.98 14.54 5.41
CA LYS A 215 26.42 15.83 4.84
C LYS A 215 25.92 15.98 3.41
N PHE A 216 25.55 17.21 3.07
CA PHE A 216 25.08 17.57 1.73
C PHE A 216 25.91 18.67 1.09
N ALA A 217 25.97 18.65 -0.25
CA ALA A 217 26.45 19.75 -1.08
C ALA A 217 25.33 20.23 -2.01
N ASP A 218 25.13 21.55 -2.10
CA ASP A 218 24.25 22.14 -3.10
C ASP A 218 24.88 21.95 -4.50
N VAL A 219 24.23 21.16 -5.35
CA VAL A 219 24.64 20.85 -6.71
C VAL A 219 23.66 21.40 -7.74
N THR A 220 22.77 22.33 -7.36
CA THR A 220 21.63 22.76 -8.20
C THR A 220 22.06 23.20 -9.60
N ARG A 221 23.10 24.05 -9.67
CA ARG A 221 23.63 24.54 -10.95
C ARG A 221 24.40 23.46 -11.68
N GLU A 222 25.20 22.68 -10.96
CA GLU A 222 25.93 21.55 -11.53
C GLU A 222 24.97 20.57 -12.19
N ALA A 223 23.86 20.22 -11.54
CA ALA A 223 22.84 19.31 -12.03
C ALA A 223 21.96 19.90 -13.14
N GLY A 224 22.18 21.14 -13.59
CA GLY A 224 21.45 21.74 -14.71
C GLY A 224 20.12 22.42 -14.33
N LEU A 225 19.79 22.50 -13.04
CA LEU A 225 18.58 23.16 -12.57
C LEU A 225 18.78 24.67 -12.38
N ASP A 226 17.72 25.45 -12.62
CA ASP A 226 17.72 26.89 -12.31
C ASP A 226 17.50 27.12 -10.81
N PRO A 227 18.51 27.60 -10.04
CA PRO A 227 18.33 27.86 -8.62
C PRO A 227 17.35 29.00 -8.34
N GLY A 228 16.99 29.83 -9.34
CA GLY A 228 15.96 30.87 -9.22
C GLY A 228 14.53 30.35 -9.42
N MET A 229 14.36 29.08 -9.81
CA MET A 229 13.05 28.47 -9.96
C MET A 229 12.31 28.45 -8.61
N ARG A 230 11.03 28.80 -8.63
CA ARG A 230 10.17 28.73 -7.45
C ARG A 230 9.26 27.52 -7.56
N VAL A 231 9.34 26.63 -6.58
CA VAL A 231 8.61 25.36 -6.59
C VAL A 231 7.63 25.29 -5.43
N VAL A 232 6.44 24.75 -5.73
CA VAL A 232 5.35 24.47 -4.81
C VAL A 232 5.41 23.00 -4.37
N SER A 233 5.60 22.09 -5.32
CA SER A 233 5.65 20.64 -5.09
C SER A 233 6.62 19.98 -6.07
N CYS A 234 7.03 18.76 -5.74
CA CYS A 234 7.83 17.91 -6.60
C CYS A 234 7.31 16.47 -6.55
N THR A 235 7.68 15.69 -7.56
CA THR A 235 7.61 14.23 -7.57
C THR A 235 8.81 13.72 -8.36
N ALA A 236 9.40 12.61 -7.92
CA ALA A 236 10.59 12.00 -8.48
C ALA A 236 10.30 10.53 -8.84
N GLY A 237 10.77 10.11 -10.00
CA GLY A 237 10.53 8.79 -10.57
C GLY A 237 11.08 8.72 -11.99
N ASP A 238 11.42 7.53 -12.45
CA ASP A 238 11.96 7.25 -13.79
C ASP A 238 10.78 7.13 -14.77
N TYR A 239 10.43 8.23 -15.45
CA TYR A 239 9.23 8.27 -16.29
C TYR A 239 9.45 7.68 -17.68
N ASP A 240 10.69 7.66 -18.17
CA ASP A 240 11.04 7.12 -19.49
C ASP A 240 11.73 5.75 -19.43
N ASN A 241 11.81 5.17 -18.23
CA ASN A 241 12.29 3.82 -17.94
C ASN A 241 13.76 3.59 -18.34
N ASP A 242 14.59 4.63 -18.30
CA ASP A 242 16.00 4.60 -18.72
C ASP A 242 16.98 4.19 -17.60
N GLY A 243 16.48 4.08 -16.37
CA GLY A 243 17.21 3.72 -15.16
C GLY A 243 17.72 4.91 -14.34
N ALA A 244 17.40 6.16 -14.71
CA ALA A 244 17.74 7.37 -13.96
C ALA A 244 16.49 8.01 -13.35
N THR A 245 16.61 8.53 -12.13
CA THR A 245 15.48 9.19 -11.46
C THR A 245 15.21 10.56 -12.07
N ASP A 246 14.06 10.74 -12.72
CA ASP A 246 13.61 12.04 -13.24
C ASP A 246 12.88 12.86 -12.19
N LEU A 247 12.61 14.13 -12.52
CA LEU A 247 11.98 15.09 -11.61
C LEU A 247 10.88 15.87 -12.31
N ALA A 248 9.66 15.85 -11.76
CA ALA A 248 8.61 16.79 -12.12
C ALA A 248 8.35 17.78 -10.98
N VAL A 249 8.14 19.06 -11.31
CA VAL A 249 7.86 20.11 -10.31
C VAL A 249 6.71 21.01 -10.74
N SER A 250 5.94 21.48 -9.76
CA SER A 250 4.97 22.55 -9.95
C SER A 250 5.57 23.86 -9.49
N THR A 251 5.46 24.92 -10.29
CA THR A 251 5.83 26.29 -9.90
C THR A 251 4.64 27.10 -9.39
N GLY A 252 3.48 26.47 -9.21
CA GLY A 252 2.20 27.14 -9.02
C GLY A 252 1.60 27.59 -10.35
N GLY A 253 2.37 28.22 -11.24
CA GLY A 253 1.88 28.69 -12.55
C GLY A 253 2.13 27.74 -13.72
N SER A 254 2.94 26.70 -13.52
CA SER A 254 3.25 25.72 -14.56
C SER A 254 3.75 24.41 -13.98
N ILE A 255 3.64 23.35 -14.78
CA ILE A 255 4.33 22.08 -14.57
C ILE A 255 5.66 22.13 -15.34
N ARG A 256 6.72 21.56 -14.77
CA ARG A 256 8.00 21.32 -15.42
C ARG A 256 8.38 19.84 -15.26
N LEU A 257 8.81 19.21 -16.34
CA LEU A 257 9.36 17.85 -16.34
C LEU A 257 10.83 17.93 -16.74
N PHE A 258 11.69 17.33 -15.93
CA PHE A 258 13.13 17.28 -16.13
C PHE A 258 13.59 15.83 -16.32
N HIS A 259 14.11 15.53 -17.51
CA HIS A 259 14.76 14.25 -17.80
C HIS A 259 16.17 14.25 -17.20
N ASN A 260 16.55 13.19 -16.51
CA ASN A 260 17.82 13.04 -15.84
C ASN A 260 18.82 12.20 -16.65
N GLU A 261 19.73 12.87 -17.33
CA GLU A 261 20.83 12.21 -18.02
C GLU A 261 22.01 11.98 -17.05
N LYS A 262 21.88 10.98 -16.16
CA LYS A 262 22.93 10.55 -15.22
C LYS A 262 23.48 11.68 -14.32
N GLY A 263 22.59 12.32 -13.58
CA GLY A 263 22.91 13.43 -12.68
C GLY A 263 22.84 14.81 -13.33
N LYS A 264 22.30 14.92 -14.55
CA LYS A 264 22.11 16.17 -15.29
C LYS A 264 20.66 16.27 -15.77
N PHE A 265 19.93 17.22 -15.21
CA PHE A 265 18.56 17.50 -15.56
C PHE A 265 18.46 18.39 -16.81
N ASN A 266 17.63 17.95 -17.75
CA ASN A 266 17.23 18.71 -18.92
C ASN A 266 15.72 18.96 -18.88
N ASP A 267 15.29 20.22 -19.02
CA ASP A 267 13.86 20.54 -19.11
C ASP A 267 13.29 20.02 -20.44
N VAL A 268 12.44 19.00 -20.35
CA VAL A 268 11.78 18.34 -21.49
C VAL A 268 10.30 18.70 -21.59
N THR A 269 9.81 19.65 -20.79
CA THR A 269 8.38 19.97 -20.65
C THR A 269 7.67 20.17 -21.99
N GLU A 270 8.25 20.97 -22.89
CA GLU A 270 7.66 21.24 -24.21
C GLU A 270 7.75 20.02 -25.14
N ALA A 271 8.89 19.31 -25.13
CA ALA A 271 9.10 18.11 -25.94
C ALA A 271 8.16 16.97 -25.53
N ALA A 272 7.89 16.85 -24.23
CA ALA A 272 6.94 15.91 -23.65
C ALA A 272 5.47 16.28 -23.90
N GLY A 273 5.20 17.45 -24.49
CA GLY A 273 3.85 17.91 -24.83
C GLY A 273 3.06 18.46 -23.64
N ILE A 274 3.69 18.68 -22.49
CA ILE A 274 3.05 19.17 -21.27
C ILE A 274 2.76 20.67 -21.42
N ARG A 275 1.50 21.06 -21.20
CA ARG A 275 1.04 22.45 -21.32
C ARG A 275 0.55 22.97 -19.98
N SER A 276 0.73 24.26 -19.75
CA SER A 276 0.30 24.95 -18.53
C SER A 276 -0.68 26.09 -18.84
N ASP A 277 -1.83 26.09 -18.18
CA ASP A 277 -2.91 27.06 -18.37
C ASP A 277 -3.70 27.36 -17.07
N GLY A 278 -3.19 26.90 -15.93
CA GLY A 278 -3.84 27.01 -14.63
C GLY A 278 -2.87 27.19 -13.47
N LEU A 279 -3.44 27.11 -12.27
CA LEU A 279 -2.70 26.92 -11.03
C LEU A 279 -2.53 25.42 -10.79
N TYR A 280 -1.32 24.98 -10.49
CA TYR A 280 -0.95 23.59 -10.24
C TYR A 280 -0.39 23.47 -8.83
N LEU A 281 -0.87 22.52 -8.03
CA LEU A 281 -0.40 22.33 -6.65
C LEU A 281 0.34 21.02 -6.48
N GLY A 282 -0.35 19.91 -6.17
CA GLY A 282 0.23 18.59 -5.98
C GLY A 282 0.57 17.89 -7.29
N LEU A 283 1.67 17.14 -7.29
CA LEU A 283 2.09 16.24 -8.36
C LEU A 283 2.25 14.83 -7.80
N THR A 284 1.88 13.83 -8.59
CA THR A 284 2.01 12.41 -8.21
C THR A 284 2.37 11.60 -9.44
N PHE A 285 3.57 11.03 -9.46
CA PHE A 285 3.87 9.94 -10.39
C PHE A 285 3.10 8.69 -9.97
N ILE A 286 2.50 8.02 -10.94
CA ILE A 286 1.66 6.84 -10.72
C ILE A 286 1.60 6.04 -12.02
N ASP A 287 1.64 4.72 -11.92
CA ASP A 287 1.28 3.82 -13.03
C ASP A 287 -0.19 3.41 -12.83
N TYR A 288 -1.14 4.18 -13.39
CA TYR A 288 -2.57 3.99 -13.07
C TYR A 288 -3.24 2.94 -13.96
N ASP A 289 -2.73 2.70 -15.17
CA ASP A 289 -3.27 1.73 -16.13
C ASP A 289 -2.41 0.45 -16.26
N HIS A 290 -1.36 0.33 -15.45
CA HIS A 290 -0.56 -0.88 -15.23
C HIS A 290 0.19 -1.32 -16.48
N ASP A 291 0.68 -0.35 -17.25
CA ASP A 291 1.44 -0.56 -18.49
C ASP A 291 2.96 -0.43 -18.31
N GLY A 292 3.41 -0.04 -17.11
CA GLY A 292 4.80 -0.04 -16.70
C GLY A 292 5.53 1.29 -16.91
N ASP A 293 4.88 2.34 -17.42
CA ASP A 293 5.40 3.72 -17.38
C ASP A 293 4.72 4.59 -16.32
N LEU A 294 5.47 5.57 -15.80
CA LEU A 294 4.90 6.51 -14.83
C LEU A 294 4.11 7.60 -15.55
N ASP A 295 2.84 7.68 -15.23
CA ASP A 295 1.93 8.77 -15.55
C ASP A 295 1.99 9.87 -14.50
N LEU A 296 1.43 11.04 -14.82
CA LEU A 296 1.46 12.20 -13.94
C LEU A 296 0.06 12.72 -13.62
N PHE A 297 -0.37 12.50 -12.37
CA PHE A 297 -1.57 13.12 -11.80
C PHE A 297 -1.22 14.48 -11.17
N VAL A 298 -2.06 15.48 -11.44
CA VAL A 298 -1.83 16.86 -10.99
C VAL A 298 -3.11 17.50 -10.46
N THR A 299 -3.06 18.10 -9.28
CA THR A 299 -4.16 18.92 -8.77
C THR A 299 -4.11 20.32 -9.40
N ARG A 300 -5.22 20.74 -10.02
CA ARG A 300 -5.25 21.95 -10.87
C ARG A 300 -6.51 22.79 -10.68
N THR A 301 -6.34 24.10 -10.82
CA THR A 301 -7.42 25.09 -10.91
C THR A 301 -7.22 25.96 -12.14
N THR A 302 -8.26 26.22 -12.92
CA THR A 302 -8.19 27.09 -14.11
C THR A 302 -9.19 28.26 -14.01
N GLY A 303 -9.16 29.17 -14.99
CA GLY A 303 -10.07 30.30 -15.04
C GLY A 303 -9.58 31.56 -14.31
N PHE A 304 -8.29 31.61 -13.93
CA PHE A 304 -7.66 32.84 -13.45
C PHE A 304 -7.67 33.89 -14.57
N ALA A 305 -8.19 35.08 -14.28
CA ALA A 305 -8.18 36.18 -15.24
C ALA A 305 -6.73 36.64 -15.45
N ALA A 306 -6.11 36.20 -16.54
CA ALA A 306 -4.88 36.79 -17.01
C ALA A 306 -5.11 38.30 -17.23
N SER A 307 -4.50 39.13 -16.37
CA SER A 307 -4.16 40.54 -16.62
C SER A 307 -5.24 41.65 -16.60
N LYS A 308 -6.46 41.46 -16.10
CA LYS A 308 -7.40 42.61 -15.93
C LYS A 308 -7.99 42.72 -14.53
N LEU A 309 -7.74 43.84 -13.87
CA LEU A 309 -8.48 44.29 -12.69
C LEU A 309 -9.99 44.18 -12.99
N PRO A 310 -10.80 43.64 -12.07
CA PRO A 310 -12.24 43.54 -12.25
C PRO A 310 -12.83 44.91 -12.62
N SER A 311 -13.63 44.95 -13.67
CA SER A 311 -14.44 46.12 -14.00
C SER A 311 -15.92 45.75 -13.93
N PRO A 312 -16.84 46.70 -13.66
CA PRO A 312 -18.28 46.44 -13.67
C PRO A 312 -18.83 45.87 -14.99
N LYS A 313 -18.02 45.88 -16.08
CA LYS A 313 -18.39 45.43 -17.42
C LYS A 313 -17.80 44.07 -17.83
N THR A 314 -16.96 43.46 -16.99
CA THR A 314 -16.32 42.16 -17.26
C THR A 314 -16.22 41.39 -15.94
N PRO A 315 -17.23 40.58 -15.58
CA PRO A 315 -17.09 39.70 -14.43
C PRO A 315 -15.91 38.74 -14.65
N PRO A 316 -15.15 38.39 -13.59
CA PRO A 316 -14.10 37.39 -13.71
C PRO A 316 -14.68 36.09 -14.26
N ALA A 317 -13.91 35.38 -15.09
CA ALA A 317 -14.27 34.02 -15.45
C ALA A 317 -14.43 33.20 -14.15
N PRO A 318 -15.46 32.34 -14.04
CA PRO A 318 -15.58 31.47 -12.88
C PRO A 318 -14.34 30.58 -12.79
N LEU A 319 -13.77 30.46 -11.58
CA LEU A 319 -12.76 29.45 -11.31
C LEU A 319 -13.33 28.07 -11.64
N ARG A 320 -12.53 27.24 -12.27
CA ARG A 320 -12.87 25.85 -12.57
C ARG A 320 -11.87 24.96 -11.85
N TYR A 321 -12.38 24.18 -10.90
CA TYR A 321 -11.59 23.15 -10.24
C TYR A 321 -11.67 21.89 -11.08
N SER A 322 -10.52 21.40 -11.49
CA SER A 322 -10.38 20.18 -12.26
C SER A 322 -8.95 19.69 -12.12
N ASN A 323 -8.77 18.46 -11.68
CA ASN A 323 -7.49 17.78 -11.74
C ASN A 323 -7.05 17.60 -13.20
N LEU A 324 -5.82 17.15 -13.38
CA LEU A 324 -5.23 16.84 -14.67
C LEU A 324 -4.54 15.48 -14.56
N MET A 325 -4.91 14.55 -15.43
CA MET A 325 -4.23 13.27 -15.58
C MET A 325 -3.53 13.23 -16.93
N LEU A 326 -2.21 13.15 -16.90
CA LEU A 326 -1.34 13.04 -18.06
C LEU A 326 -0.89 11.60 -18.18
N ARG A 327 -1.43 10.87 -19.16
CA ARG A 327 -0.98 9.52 -19.48
C ARG A 327 0.34 9.58 -20.24
N ASN A 328 1.35 8.88 -19.79
CA ASN A 328 2.57 8.65 -20.55
C ASN A 328 2.25 7.73 -21.74
N ASN A 329 2.99 7.88 -22.83
CA ASN A 329 2.73 7.12 -24.07
C ASN A 329 3.85 6.12 -24.36
N GLY A 330 4.73 5.85 -23.39
CA GLY A 330 5.93 5.03 -23.56
C GLY A 330 6.94 5.57 -24.58
N ASN A 331 6.84 6.85 -24.98
CA ASN A 331 7.68 7.46 -26.02
C ASN A 331 8.22 8.85 -25.64
N GLY A 332 8.18 9.19 -24.34
CA GLY A 332 8.61 10.47 -23.81
C GLY A 332 7.61 11.61 -23.98
N THR A 333 6.36 11.32 -24.37
CA THR A 333 5.30 12.33 -24.49
C THR A 333 4.07 11.96 -23.67
N PHE A 334 3.30 12.96 -23.25
CA PHE A 334 2.09 12.79 -22.45
C PHE A 334 0.81 13.19 -23.17
N THR A 335 -0.28 12.50 -22.86
CA THR A 335 -1.64 12.79 -23.34
C THR A 335 -2.55 13.15 -22.17
N ASP A 336 -3.25 14.28 -22.23
CA ASP A 336 -4.31 14.59 -21.26
C ASP A 336 -5.51 13.66 -21.48
N VAL A 337 -5.73 12.77 -20.52
CA VAL A 337 -6.82 11.78 -20.53
C VAL A 337 -7.92 12.09 -19.51
N THR A 338 -7.77 13.17 -18.73
CA THR A 338 -8.57 13.52 -17.54
C THR A 338 -10.07 13.27 -17.69
N GLU A 339 -10.69 13.85 -18.71
CA GLU A 339 -12.14 13.77 -18.94
C GLU A 339 -12.59 12.39 -19.41
N SER A 340 -11.74 11.71 -20.19
CA SER A 340 -12.05 10.42 -20.79
C SER A 340 -12.13 9.31 -19.74
N ILE A 341 -11.28 9.39 -18.71
CA ILE A 341 -11.20 8.41 -17.61
C ILE A 341 -11.89 8.90 -16.33
N GLY A 342 -12.45 10.12 -16.31
CA GLY A 342 -13.29 10.59 -15.20
C GLY A 342 -12.56 11.10 -13.96
N LEU A 343 -11.29 11.51 -14.10
CA LEU A 343 -10.46 12.00 -12.98
C LEU A 343 -10.53 13.52 -12.77
N ALA A 344 -11.34 14.25 -13.54
CA ALA A 344 -11.42 15.70 -13.45
C ALA A 344 -11.82 16.20 -12.05
N GLY A 345 -12.84 15.59 -11.43
CA GLY A 345 -13.46 16.15 -10.23
C GLY A 345 -14.11 17.52 -10.47
N ASP A 346 -14.66 18.12 -9.41
CA ASP A 346 -15.38 19.40 -9.49
C ASP A 346 -15.12 20.36 -8.30
N THR A 347 -14.24 19.96 -7.37
CA THR A 347 -13.88 20.75 -6.19
C THR A 347 -12.37 20.98 -6.08
N ARG A 348 -11.98 21.99 -5.29
CA ARG A 348 -10.56 22.32 -5.05
C ARG A 348 -9.85 21.11 -4.46
N SER A 349 -8.81 20.65 -5.15
CA SER A 349 -7.93 19.56 -4.71
C SER A 349 -6.54 20.11 -4.35
N LEU A 350 -5.85 19.49 -3.40
CA LEU A 350 -4.55 19.94 -2.88
C LEU A 350 -3.44 18.93 -3.14
N ALA A 351 -3.55 17.73 -2.58
CA ALA A 351 -2.61 16.64 -2.75
C ALA A 351 -3.35 15.38 -3.24
N ALA A 352 -2.58 14.41 -3.75
CA ALA A 352 -3.06 13.09 -4.09
C ALA A 352 -1.99 12.06 -3.75
N LEU A 353 -2.42 10.81 -3.57
CA LEU A 353 -1.55 9.67 -3.33
C LEU A 353 -2.23 8.40 -3.88
N GLY A 354 -1.44 7.53 -4.52
CA GLY A 354 -1.89 6.26 -5.08
C GLY A 354 -1.83 5.11 -4.06
N THR A 355 -2.90 4.34 -3.90
CA THR A 355 -2.96 3.18 -2.99
C THR A 355 -3.99 2.16 -3.48
N ASP A 356 -3.77 0.88 -3.22
CA ASP A 356 -4.80 -0.17 -3.42
C ASP A 356 -5.57 -0.36 -2.11
N TYR A 357 -6.50 0.54 -1.84
CA TYR A 357 -7.20 0.55 -0.55
C TYR A 357 -8.18 -0.62 -0.43
N ASN A 358 -8.62 -1.20 -1.54
CA ASN A 358 -9.64 -2.24 -1.58
C ASN A 358 -9.05 -3.65 -1.84
N ASN A 359 -7.71 -3.78 -1.92
CA ASN A 359 -6.98 -5.00 -2.20
C ASN A 359 -7.42 -5.72 -3.49
N ASP A 360 -7.90 -4.97 -4.48
CA ASP A 360 -8.29 -5.52 -5.78
C ASP A 360 -7.12 -5.59 -6.77
N ARG A 361 -5.92 -5.15 -6.34
CA ARG A 361 -4.67 -5.03 -7.08
C ARG A 361 -4.67 -3.94 -8.15
N ALA A 362 -5.59 -2.99 -8.13
CA ALA A 362 -5.54 -1.78 -8.93
C ALA A 362 -5.11 -0.62 -8.04
N ILE A 363 -4.39 0.36 -8.60
CA ILE A 363 -3.98 1.54 -7.82
C ILE A 363 -5.09 2.58 -7.91
N ASP A 364 -5.74 2.86 -6.79
CA ASP A 364 -6.72 3.93 -6.64
C ASP A 364 -6.04 5.26 -6.32
N LEU A 365 -6.75 6.37 -6.49
CA LEU A 365 -6.26 7.72 -6.18
C LEU A 365 -7.04 8.34 -5.03
N VAL A 366 -6.39 8.57 -3.90
CA VAL A 366 -6.94 9.35 -2.79
C VAL A 366 -6.56 10.81 -2.98
N VAL A 367 -7.57 11.68 -3.15
CA VAL A 367 -7.39 13.11 -3.43
C VAL A 367 -7.89 13.95 -2.27
N THR A 368 -7.03 14.82 -1.73
CA THR A 368 -7.34 15.75 -0.65
C THR A 368 -7.86 17.08 -1.19
N GLY A 369 -8.62 17.80 -0.38
CA GLY A 369 -9.13 19.12 -0.72
C GLY A 369 -10.46 19.43 -0.03
N GLU A 370 -11.28 20.24 -0.71
CA GLU A 370 -12.60 20.65 -0.19
C GLU A 370 -13.56 19.47 -0.05
N THR A 371 -13.53 18.57 -1.02
CA THR A 371 -14.12 17.23 -0.90
C THR A 371 -12.99 16.22 -0.95
N THR A 372 -12.87 15.39 0.09
CA THR A 372 -11.93 14.26 0.08
C THR A 372 -12.56 13.11 -0.70
N THR A 373 -11.93 12.74 -1.81
CA THR A 373 -12.48 11.79 -2.79
C THR A 373 -11.49 10.67 -3.02
N ILE A 374 -11.99 9.44 -3.10
CA ILE A 374 -11.24 8.31 -3.65
C ILE A 374 -11.73 8.09 -5.07
N PHE A 375 -10.85 8.21 -6.06
CA PHE A 375 -11.12 7.75 -7.41
C PHE A 375 -10.71 6.28 -7.48
N GLU A 376 -11.70 5.40 -7.43
CA GLU A 376 -11.51 3.95 -7.46
C GLU A 376 -11.17 3.52 -8.89
N ASN A 377 -10.17 2.66 -9.05
CA ASN A 377 -9.66 2.21 -10.33
C ASN A 377 -10.41 0.95 -10.78
N PRO A 378 -11.31 1.04 -11.78
CA PRO A 378 -12.06 -0.12 -12.24
C PRO A 378 -11.23 -1.05 -13.14
N ARG A 379 -9.92 -0.79 -13.32
CA ARG A 379 -9.01 -1.31 -14.35
C ARG A 379 -9.34 -0.88 -15.77
N GLU A 380 -10.63 -0.87 -16.11
CA GLU A 380 -11.12 -0.41 -17.40
C GLU A 380 -12.25 0.60 -17.25
N GLY A 381 -12.16 1.69 -18.02
CA GLY A 381 -13.20 2.70 -18.10
C GLY A 381 -12.99 3.87 -17.14
N LYS A 382 -14.08 4.50 -16.71
CA LYS A 382 -14.02 5.71 -15.90
C LYS A 382 -13.87 5.40 -14.43
N PHE A 383 -13.00 6.12 -13.74
CA PHE A 383 -12.80 6.09 -12.30
C PHE A 383 -14.04 6.64 -11.58
N PRO A 384 -14.84 5.80 -10.87
CA PRO A 384 -15.90 6.32 -10.03
C PRO A 384 -15.33 7.08 -8.83
N ALA A 385 -15.85 8.27 -8.58
CA ALA A 385 -15.61 9.01 -7.35
C ALA A 385 -16.37 8.38 -6.18
N ARG A 386 -15.65 7.98 -5.14
CA ARG A 386 -16.15 7.38 -3.90
C ARG A 386 -15.92 8.30 -2.71
N HIS A 387 -16.85 8.25 -1.76
CA HIS A 387 -16.79 8.96 -0.48
C HIS A 387 -17.13 7.98 0.66
N PRO A 388 -16.31 6.94 0.87
CA PRO A 388 -16.62 5.82 1.78
C PRO A 388 -16.46 6.18 3.27
N TRP A 389 -16.68 7.43 3.66
CA TRP A 389 -16.48 7.93 5.02
C TRP A 389 -17.70 7.61 5.90
N SER A 390 -17.52 6.88 6.99
CA SER A 390 -18.64 6.55 7.90
C SER A 390 -19.12 7.74 8.73
N ALA A 391 -18.32 8.81 8.78
CA ALA A 391 -18.63 10.08 9.40
C ALA A 391 -18.18 11.25 8.48
N PRO A 392 -18.77 12.46 8.60
CA PRO A 392 -18.33 13.61 7.83
C PRO A 392 -16.88 13.99 8.13
N MET A 393 -16.14 14.43 7.10
CA MET A 393 -14.84 15.06 7.29
C MET A 393 -14.99 16.34 8.12
N PRO A 394 -14.17 16.56 9.17
CA PRO A 394 -14.35 17.70 10.08
C PRO A 394 -14.01 19.06 9.45
N ALA A 395 -13.16 19.07 8.41
CA ALA A 395 -12.73 20.23 7.65
C ALA A 395 -12.10 19.77 6.31
N PRO A 396 -11.90 20.67 5.33
CA PRO A 396 -11.15 20.36 4.10
C PRO A 396 -9.80 19.72 4.41
N THR A 397 -9.43 18.69 3.64
CA THR A 397 -8.18 17.95 3.84
C THR A 397 -7.02 18.59 3.07
N ALA A 398 -5.82 18.55 3.65
CA ALA A 398 -4.62 19.12 3.06
C ALA A 398 -3.66 18.03 2.57
N GLY A 399 -3.13 17.22 3.49
CA GLY A 399 -2.24 16.10 3.19
C GLY A 399 -2.84 14.75 3.55
N VAL A 400 -2.25 13.70 2.99
CA VAL A 400 -2.66 12.29 3.18
C VAL A 400 -1.45 11.41 3.43
N ALA A 401 -1.57 10.49 4.38
CA ALA A 401 -0.64 9.37 4.58
C ALA A 401 -1.41 8.05 4.58
N VAL A 402 -0.75 7.01 4.09
CA VAL A 402 -1.29 5.65 3.97
C VAL A 402 -0.43 4.73 4.81
N LEU A 403 -1.06 3.88 5.61
CA LEU A 403 -0.39 2.99 6.55
C LEU A 403 -1.32 1.85 6.97
N ASP A 404 -0.77 0.67 7.21
CA ASP A 404 -1.46 -0.41 7.91
C ASP A 404 -1.09 -0.31 9.41
N PHE A 405 -1.82 0.52 10.18
CA PHE A 405 -1.42 0.80 11.57
C PHE A 405 -1.81 -0.33 12.55
N ASN A 406 -2.73 -1.20 12.13
CA ASN A 406 -3.32 -2.24 12.97
C ASN A 406 -2.93 -3.67 12.53
N HIS A 407 -2.11 -3.78 11.47
CA HIS A 407 -1.59 -4.99 10.84
C HIS A 407 -2.69 -5.90 10.30
N ASP A 408 -3.83 -5.36 9.89
CA ASP A 408 -4.94 -6.14 9.33
C ASP A 408 -4.81 -6.40 7.82
N GLY A 409 -3.75 -5.88 7.18
CA GLY A 409 -3.48 -6.02 5.76
C GLY A 409 -4.28 -5.07 4.87
N TRP A 410 -5.07 -4.17 5.44
CA TRP A 410 -5.80 -3.12 4.73
C TRP A 410 -5.18 -1.77 5.02
N MET A 411 -4.90 -1.04 3.94
CA MET A 411 -4.29 0.27 4.09
C MET A 411 -5.31 1.27 4.68
N ASP A 412 -4.94 1.87 5.81
CA ASP A 412 -5.68 2.93 6.50
C ASP A 412 -5.23 4.32 6.01
N LEU A 413 -6.03 5.34 6.31
CA LEU A 413 -5.80 6.71 5.81
C LEU A 413 -5.71 7.72 6.96
N ALA A 414 -4.63 8.48 7.00
CA ALA A 414 -4.52 9.66 7.85
C ALA A 414 -4.62 10.94 7.00
N PHE A 415 -5.41 11.91 7.46
CA PHE A 415 -5.57 13.19 6.80
C PHE A 415 -5.25 14.34 7.73
N THR A 416 -4.51 15.32 7.21
CA THR A 416 -4.46 16.65 7.84
C THR A 416 -5.54 17.56 7.27
N HIS A 417 -5.88 18.62 8.00
CA HIS A 417 -6.99 19.49 7.65
C HIS A 417 -6.62 20.97 7.71
N GLU A 418 -7.20 21.76 6.80
CA GLU A 418 -7.15 23.24 6.82
C GLU A 418 -7.98 23.87 7.97
N GLY A 419 -8.51 23.03 8.87
CA GLY A 419 -9.32 23.39 10.03
C GLY A 419 -9.09 22.43 11.20
N ALA A 420 -9.67 22.73 12.38
CA ALA A 420 -9.63 21.83 13.52
C ALA A 420 -10.36 20.50 13.20
N PRO A 421 -9.89 19.34 13.70
CA PRO A 421 -8.84 19.15 14.71
C PRO A 421 -7.40 19.17 14.14
N GLY A 422 -7.22 19.47 12.86
CA GLY A 422 -5.93 19.46 12.18
C GLY A 422 -5.51 18.08 11.70
N LEU A 423 -5.78 16.99 12.43
CA LEU A 423 -5.41 15.62 12.04
C LEU A 423 -6.53 14.62 12.35
N THR A 424 -6.78 13.70 11.42
CA THR A 424 -7.65 12.53 11.62
C THR A 424 -6.99 11.27 11.08
N LEU A 425 -7.38 10.12 11.64
CA LEU A 425 -7.00 8.78 11.17
C LEU A 425 -8.29 7.98 10.93
N TRP A 426 -8.31 7.19 9.87
CA TRP A 426 -9.48 6.46 9.42
C TRP A 426 -9.12 5.00 9.12
N ARG A 427 -9.73 4.08 9.87
CA ARG A 427 -9.56 2.65 9.69
C ARG A 427 -10.34 2.16 8.49
N ASN A 428 -9.70 1.42 7.61
CA ASN A 428 -10.31 0.77 6.48
C ASN A 428 -11.06 -0.49 6.93
N ASN A 429 -12.36 -0.55 6.64
CA ASN A 429 -13.18 -1.72 6.85
C ASN A 429 -13.24 -2.54 5.55
N HIS A 430 -12.13 -3.21 5.23
CA HIS A 430 -12.04 -4.17 4.14
C HIS A 430 -12.50 -3.61 2.78
N GLY A 431 -12.08 -2.39 2.44
CA GLY A 431 -12.42 -1.69 1.19
C GLY A 431 -13.85 -1.15 1.12
N LYS A 432 -14.68 -1.33 2.16
CA LYS A 432 -16.11 -0.96 2.13
C LYS A 432 -16.39 0.43 2.67
N SER A 433 -15.69 0.80 3.75
CA SER A 433 -15.88 2.07 4.44
C SER A 433 -14.65 2.42 5.26
N PHE A 434 -14.52 3.68 5.64
CA PHE A 434 -13.49 4.20 6.51
C PHE A 434 -14.10 4.72 7.81
N GLU A 435 -13.59 4.25 8.95
CA GLU A 435 -14.10 4.54 10.28
C GLU A 435 -13.12 5.40 11.08
N PRO A 436 -13.59 6.48 11.73
CA PRO A 436 -12.69 7.39 12.45
C PRO A 436 -12.03 6.70 13.65
N VAL A 437 -10.71 6.85 13.76
CA VAL A 437 -9.89 6.38 14.88
C VAL A 437 -9.60 7.56 15.80
N THR A 438 -9.70 7.34 17.11
CA THR A 438 -9.44 8.38 18.10
C THR A 438 -7.93 8.58 18.28
N LEU A 439 -7.46 9.78 17.95
CA LEU A 439 -6.09 10.24 18.22
C LEU A 439 -6.03 11.10 19.50
N PRO A 440 -4.85 11.23 20.14
CA PRO A 440 -4.65 12.20 21.20
C PRO A 440 -5.01 13.62 20.74
N LYS A 441 -5.64 14.40 21.63
CA LYS A 441 -6.13 15.74 21.27
C LYS A 441 -4.97 16.72 21.09
N THR A 442 -5.05 17.53 20.05
CA THR A 442 -4.19 18.69 19.82
C THR A 442 -4.97 19.99 20.07
N ASP A 443 -4.26 21.12 20.14
CA ASP A 443 -4.85 22.46 20.10
C ASP A 443 -4.76 23.10 18.70
N TRP A 444 -4.59 22.27 17.67
CA TRP A 444 -4.42 22.71 16.28
C TRP A 444 -5.67 23.36 15.72
N VAL A 445 -5.46 24.42 14.94
CA VAL A 445 -6.49 25.07 14.13
C VAL A 445 -6.41 24.67 12.66
N ARG A 446 -5.27 24.14 12.23
CA ARG A 446 -5.00 23.56 10.90
C ARG A 446 -3.71 22.75 10.94
N ALA A 447 -3.53 21.83 10.00
CA ALA A 447 -2.30 21.09 9.78
C ALA A 447 -2.09 20.80 8.29
N PHE A 448 -0.88 20.41 7.90
CA PHE A 448 -0.49 20.25 6.50
C PHE A 448 0.22 18.91 6.26
N GLY A 449 1.51 18.80 6.58
CA GLY A 449 2.27 17.57 6.39
C GLY A 449 1.86 16.48 7.36
N VAL A 450 1.79 15.25 6.86
CA VAL A 450 1.61 14.02 7.64
C VAL A 450 2.48 12.91 7.04
N ALA A 451 3.08 12.08 7.88
CA ALA A 451 3.90 10.95 7.49
C ALA A 451 3.61 9.73 8.38
N ALA A 452 3.53 8.57 7.74
CA ALA A 452 3.60 7.27 8.39
C ALA A 452 5.07 6.93 8.65
N ILE A 453 5.41 6.51 9.87
CA ILE A 453 6.80 6.26 10.27
C ILE A 453 6.84 5.25 11.41
N ASP A 454 7.64 4.20 11.30
CA ASP A 454 8.09 3.44 12.47
C ASP A 454 9.31 4.16 13.06
N TYR A 455 9.12 4.97 14.10
CA TYR A 455 10.20 5.83 14.60
C TYR A 455 11.21 5.08 15.46
N ASP A 456 10.86 3.90 15.98
CA ASP A 456 11.73 3.13 16.86
C ASP A 456 11.99 1.70 16.39
N ASN A 457 11.71 1.43 15.11
CA ASN A 457 11.93 0.17 14.39
C ASN A 457 11.34 -1.04 15.12
N ASP A 458 10.25 -0.86 15.87
CA ASP A 458 9.60 -1.94 16.60
C ASP A 458 8.65 -2.77 15.73
N GLY A 459 8.47 -2.34 14.48
CA GLY A 459 7.65 -2.96 13.47
C GLY A 459 6.20 -2.52 13.48
N TRP A 460 5.85 -1.46 14.21
CA TRP A 460 4.55 -0.81 14.20
C TRP A 460 4.63 0.60 13.61
N VAL A 461 3.75 0.90 12.66
CA VAL A 461 3.77 2.19 11.97
C VAL A 461 3.05 3.26 12.78
N ASP A 462 3.80 4.28 13.20
CA ASP A 462 3.34 5.44 13.94
C ASP A 462 2.99 6.62 13.00
N LEU A 463 2.51 7.72 13.58
CA LEU A 463 2.03 8.88 12.82
C LEU A 463 2.70 10.18 13.27
N ALA A 464 3.40 10.85 12.34
CA ALA A 464 3.95 12.19 12.53
C ALA A 464 3.18 13.22 11.70
N ALA A 465 2.94 14.41 12.25
CA ALA A 465 2.30 15.49 11.50
C ALA A 465 2.79 16.87 11.96
N VAL A 466 2.71 17.85 11.07
CA VAL A 466 3.02 19.25 11.37
C VAL A 466 1.77 20.12 11.25
N GLY A 467 1.56 20.98 12.24
CA GLY A 467 0.39 21.83 12.31
C GLY A 467 0.62 23.12 13.07
N GLU A 468 -0.44 23.91 13.13
CA GLU A 468 -0.44 25.22 13.78
C GLU A 468 -1.47 25.28 14.90
N THR A 469 -1.02 25.74 16.06
CA THR A 469 -1.85 25.90 17.24
C THR A 469 -2.73 27.16 17.17
N LYS A 470 -3.72 27.26 18.06
CA LYS A 470 -4.52 28.49 18.25
C LYS A 470 -3.70 29.75 18.53
N ALA A 471 -2.49 29.59 19.09
CA ALA A 471 -1.58 30.69 19.37
C ALA A 471 -0.76 31.12 18.13
N GLY A 472 -0.96 30.47 16.97
CA GLY A 472 -0.19 30.71 15.76
C GLY A 472 1.23 30.12 15.80
N LYS A 473 1.48 29.17 16.71
CA LYS A 473 2.77 28.46 16.78
C LYS A 473 2.74 27.25 15.86
N GLY A 474 3.76 27.09 15.02
CA GLY A 474 4.01 25.85 14.30
C GLY A 474 4.64 24.80 15.21
N GLU A 475 4.17 23.56 15.12
CA GLU A 475 4.73 22.43 15.86
C GLU A 475 4.59 21.11 15.09
N ILE A 476 5.40 20.14 15.50
CA ILE A 476 5.33 18.75 15.07
C ILE A 476 4.76 17.91 16.21
N ARG A 477 3.94 16.91 15.88
CA ARG A 477 3.45 15.89 16.81
C ARG A 477 3.84 14.51 16.29
N LEU A 478 4.18 13.61 17.21
CA LEU A 478 4.41 12.19 16.95
C LEU A 478 3.48 11.36 17.85
N PHE A 479 2.64 10.55 17.23
CA PHE A 479 1.67 9.68 17.89
C PHE A 479 2.08 8.22 17.70
N ARG A 480 2.44 7.57 18.81
CA ARG A 480 2.80 6.16 18.83
C ARG A 480 1.55 5.27 18.93
N ILE A 481 1.43 4.25 18.10
CA ILE A 481 0.40 3.20 18.22
C ILE A 481 0.73 2.27 19.39
N LEU A 482 -0.29 1.90 20.16
CA LEU A 482 -0.21 0.97 21.30
C LEU A 482 -1.09 -0.28 21.05
N GLY A 483 -1.34 -0.57 19.77
CA GLY A 483 -2.19 -1.65 19.30
C GLY A 483 -3.64 -1.40 19.73
N PRO A 484 -4.30 -2.37 20.39
CA PRO A 484 -5.68 -2.21 20.86
C PRO A 484 -5.90 -1.04 21.84
N ASP A 485 -4.84 -0.56 22.52
CA ASP A 485 -4.92 0.53 23.49
C ASP A 485 -4.95 1.93 22.81
N GLY A 486 -4.91 2.00 21.48
CA GLY A 486 -5.00 3.23 20.71
C GLY A 486 -3.65 3.95 20.59
N PHE A 487 -3.65 5.28 20.57
CA PHE A 487 -2.45 6.08 20.32
C PHE A 487 -2.01 6.90 21.53
N LYS A 488 -0.70 7.13 21.65
CA LYS A 488 -0.07 8.00 22.66
C LYS A 488 0.75 9.11 22.00
N ASP A 489 0.58 10.35 22.46
CA ASP A 489 1.49 11.45 22.09
C ASP A 489 2.85 11.26 22.78
N VAL A 490 3.90 11.04 21.99
CA VAL A 490 5.28 10.85 22.46
C VAL A 490 6.18 12.04 22.13
N THR A 491 5.62 13.15 21.63
CA THR A 491 6.34 14.34 21.13
C THR A 491 7.39 14.85 22.10
N THR A 492 7.07 14.93 23.40
CA THR A 492 8.03 15.37 24.44
C THR A 492 9.08 14.32 24.75
N GLU A 493 8.72 13.03 24.71
CA GLU A 493 9.61 11.90 25.04
C GLU A 493 10.73 11.77 24.02
N VAL A 494 10.43 12.03 22.74
CA VAL A 494 11.41 12.06 21.65
C VAL A 494 12.02 13.46 21.42
N GLY A 495 11.67 14.44 22.27
CA GLY A 495 12.17 15.82 22.28
C GLY A 495 11.80 16.69 21.07
N LEU A 496 10.76 16.32 20.33
CA LEU A 496 10.21 17.10 19.22
C LEU A 496 9.55 18.41 19.69
N ASP A 497 9.12 18.50 20.95
CA ASP A 497 8.55 19.70 21.58
C ASP A 497 9.54 20.89 21.63
N LYS A 498 10.84 20.59 21.54
CA LYS A 498 11.95 21.56 21.53
C LYS A 498 12.26 22.09 20.13
N ILE A 499 11.73 21.47 19.09
CA ILE A 499 11.92 21.89 17.71
C ILE A 499 11.04 23.12 17.44
N GLN A 500 11.68 24.22 17.05
CA GLN A 500 10.98 25.46 16.72
C GLN A 500 10.63 25.44 15.24
N LEU A 501 9.33 25.45 14.95
CA LEU A 501 8.81 25.57 13.60
C LEU A 501 8.04 26.88 13.45
N LYS A 502 8.14 27.47 12.27
CA LYS A 502 7.44 28.66 11.83
C LYS A 502 6.73 28.36 10.52
N ASP A 503 5.40 28.32 10.58
CA ASP A 503 4.53 28.05 9.43
C ASP A 503 4.91 26.75 8.68
N PRO A 504 4.98 25.58 9.36
CA PRO A 504 5.42 24.33 8.74
C PRO A 504 4.43 23.85 7.67
N ARG A 505 4.93 23.16 6.64
CA ARG A 505 4.15 22.77 5.46
C ARG A 505 4.23 21.29 5.18
N SER A 506 5.31 20.81 4.58
CA SER A 506 5.49 19.39 4.29
C SER A 506 6.32 18.72 5.38
N ILE A 507 6.10 17.42 5.56
CA ILE A 507 6.95 16.51 6.33
C ILE A 507 7.16 15.28 5.45
N ILE A 508 8.42 14.94 5.20
CA ILE A 508 8.79 13.75 4.40
C ILE A 508 9.79 12.89 5.19
N THR A 509 9.80 11.59 4.90
CA THR A 509 10.63 10.58 5.58
C THR A 509 11.69 10.00 4.66
N GLY A 510 12.84 9.64 5.24
CA GLY A 510 13.93 8.91 4.58
C GLY A 510 15.10 8.68 5.55
N ASP A 511 15.86 7.61 5.37
CA ASP A 511 17.10 7.31 6.11
C ASP A 511 18.29 7.97 5.40
N TYR A 512 18.50 9.27 5.64
CA TYR A 512 19.41 10.06 4.81
C TYR A 512 20.89 9.83 5.14
N ASP A 513 21.21 9.34 6.34
CA ASP A 513 22.58 9.05 6.74
C ASP A 513 22.92 7.54 6.71
N GLY A 514 21.94 6.69 6.38
CA GLY A 514 22.11 5.27 6.12
C GLY A 514 22.30 4.44 7.38
N ASP A 515 21.79 4.92 8.51
CA ASP A 515 21.94 4.28 9.81
C ASP A 515 20.79 3.31 10.15
N GLY A 516 19.76 3.27 9.30
CA GLY A 516 18.59 2.41 9.43
C GLY A 516 17.51 2.93 10.36
N ALA A 517 17.60 4.17 10.83
CA ALA A 517 16.53 4.87 11.53
C ALA A 517 15.88 5.89 10.57
N THR A 518 14.55 5.89 10.50
CA THR A 518 13.85 6.83 9.62
C THR A 518 13.96 8.26 10.14
N ASP A 519 14.50 9.18 9.33
CA ASP A 519 14.62 10.60 9.63
C ASP A 519 13.46 11.43 9.08
N LEU A 520 13.40 12.70 9.48
CA LEU A 520 12.35 13.63 9.07
C LEU A 520 12.94 14.90 8.46
N LEU A 521 12.38 15.34 7.34
CA LEU A 521 12.58 16.69 6.82
C LEU A 521 11.26 17.45 6.84
N ILE A 522 11.29 18.67 7.38
CA ILE A 522 10.12 19.56 7.46
C ILE A 522 10.39 20.82 6.65
N THR A 523 9.52 21.14 5.70
CA THR A 523 9.57 22.43 5.00
C THR A 523 8.76 23.48 5.73
N GLN A 524 9.12 24.75 5.51
CA GLN A 524 8.49 25.88 6.19
C GLN A 524 8.16 26.98 5.21
N ASN A 525 7.12 27.73 5.56
CA ASN A 525 6.77 28.93 4.84
C ASN A 525 7.72 30.07 5.23
N HIS A 526 8.37 30.67 4.22
CA HIS A 526 9.27 31.81 4.39
C HIS A 526 10.46 31.60 5.35
N ASP A 527 10.79 30.35 5.68
CA ASP A 527 11.92 29.96 6.51
C ASP A 527 12.60 28.69 5.92
N PRO A 528 13.86 28.40 6.29
CA PRO A 528 14.58 27.22 5.80
C PRO A 528 13.90 25.91 6.20
N ALA A 529 14.12 24.83 5.44
CA ALA A 529 13.73 23.50 5.88
C ALA A 529 14.49 23.07 7.15
N VAL A 530 13.89 22.16 7.92
CA VAL A 530 14.45 21.60 9.15
C VAL A 530 14.66 20.10 8.95
N LEU A 531 15.91 19.64 8.99
CA LEU A 531 16.28 18.23 8.97
C LEU A 531 16.45 17.74 10.40
N LEU A 532 15.72 16.67 10.75
CA LEU A 532 15.74 16.04 12.05
C LEU A 532 16.24 14.61 11.92
N ARG A 533 17.38 14.32 12.55
CA ARG A 533 17.91 12.96 12.64
C ARG A 533 17.25 12.16 13.75
N ASN A 534 16.90 10.92 13.49
CA ASN A 534 16.43 9.94 14.45
C ASN A 534 17.60 9.27 15.18
N GLU A 535 17.88 9.69 16.42
CA GLU A 535 18.91 9.06 17.23
C GLU A 535 18.33 7.95 18.12
N GLY A 536 18.47 6.71 17.66
CA GLY A 536 18.30 5.51 18.46
C GLY A 536 17.27 4.51 17.97
N GLY A 537 16.48 4.81 16.93
CA GLY A 537 15.54 3.85 16.35
C GLY A 537 16.22 2.57 15.88
N ASN A 538 17.38 2.69 15.25
CA ASN A 538 18.26 1.59 14.82
C ASN A 538 18.87 0.72 15.94
N LYS A 539 18.52 0.95 17.21
CA LYS A 539 18.82 -0.02 18.29
C LYS A 539 17.91 -1.24 18.22
N ASN A 540 16.72 -1.08 17.66
CA ASN A 540 15.92 -2.19 17.17
C ASN A 540 16.41 -2.57 15.77
N ASN A 541 16.19 -3.84 15.42
CA ASN A 541 16.56 -4.38 14.13
C ASN A 541 15.67 -3.80 13.03
N TRP A 542 16.21 -3.65 11.84
CA TRP A 542 15.52 -3.04 10.71
C TRP A 542 15.88 -3.74 9.39
N LEU A 543 15.12 -3.51 8.34
CA LEU A 543 15.46 -3.89 6.98
C LEU A 543 15.13 -2.72 6.04
N ARG A 544 16.14 -2.20 5.34
CA ARG A 544 15.92 -1.19 4.29
C ARG A 544 15.71 -1.90 2.96
N ILE A 545 14.57 -1.66 2.36
CA ILE A 545 14.12 -2.29 1.14
C ILE A 545 14.14 -1.24 0.02
N SER A 546 14.95 -1.50 -1.01
CA SER A 546 15.00 -0.69 -2.23
C SER A 546 14.58 -1.57 -3.40
N LEU A 547 13.82 -1.03 -4.34
CA LEU A 547 13.26 -1.78 -5.47
C LEU A 547 13.87 -1.33 -6.80
N LYS A 548 13.95 -2.26 -7.75
CA LYS A 548 14.31 -1.98 -9.14
C LYS A 548 13.39 -2.76 -10.10
N GLY A 549 12.48 -2.05 -10.75
CA GLY A 549 11.61 -2.63 -11.78
C GLY A 549 12.37 -3.07 -13.05
N LEU A 550 11.82 -4.07 -13.74
CA LEU A 550 12.28 -4.58 -15.04
C LEU A 550 11.20 -4.48 -16.11
N ASN A 551 10.03 -5.11 -15.94
CA ASN A 551 8.89 -4.91 -16.82
C ASN A 551 7.99 -3.80 -16.28
N ASP A 552 7.93 -3.68 -14.96
CA ASP A 552 7.32 -2.54 -14.27
C ASP A 552 8.20 -1.28 -14.35
N ASN A 553 7.61 -0.16 -13.91
CA ASN A 553 8.31 1.12 -13.81
C ASN A 553 9.58 0.98 -12.95
N LYS A 554 10.70 1.58 -13.38
CA LYS A 554 12.01 1.31 -12.73
C LYS A 554 12.07 1.80 -11.29
N SER A 555 11.24 2.76 -10.93
CA SER A 555 11.13 3.29 -9.57
C SER A 555 10.39 2.36 -8.60
N GLY A 556 9.72 1.31 -9.09
CA GLY A 556 8.92 0.40 -8.28
C GLY A 556 7.69 1.05 -7.63
N ILE A 557 7.28 2.25 -8.06
CA ILE A 557 6.11 2.96 -7.56
C ILE A 557 4.86 2.12 -7.81
N GLY A 558 4.01 1.96 -6.81
CA GLY A 558 2.82 1.12 -6.84
C GLY A 558 3.03 -0.32 -6.35
N THR A 559 4.28 -0.75 -6.13
CA THR A 559 4.59 -2.07 -5.58
C THR A 559 4.10 -2.18 -4.14
N LYS A 560 3.40 -3.27 -3.83
CA LYS A 560 3.02 -3.62 -2.45
C LYS A 560 4.08 -4.53 -1.86
N ILE A 561 4.49 -4.25 -0.62
CA ILE A 561 5.50 -5.03 0.09
C ILE A 561 4.89 -5.53 1.40
N GLU A 562 4.98 -6.84 1.65
CA GLU A 562 4.68 -7.43 2.94
C GLU A 562 5.96 -7.99 3.56
N VAL A 563 6.21 -7.65 4.82
CA VAL A 563 7.36 -8.13 5.59
C VAL A 563 6.87 -8.96 6.77
N PHE A 564 7.27 -10.22 6.79
CA PHE A 564 6.98 -11.17 7.85
C PHE A 564 8.24 -11.39 8.67
N ALA A 565 8.21 -11.13 9.97
CA ALA A 565 9.35 -11.32 10.86
C ALA A 565 8.87 -11.79 12.23
N GLY A 566 8.97 -13.10 12.48
CA GLY A 566 8.30 -13.68 13.63
C GLY A 566 6.79 -13.48 13.53
N ALA A 567 6.14 -13.09 14.62
CA ALA A 567 4.69 -12.87 14.65
C ALA A 567 4.26 -11.57 13.95
N ASN A 568 5.20 -10.68 13.63
CA ASN A 568 4.91 -9.41 13.02
C ASN A 568 4.73 -9.54 11.50
N ARG A 569 3.63 -8.97 10.98
CA ARG A 569 3.32 -8.83 9.55
C ARG A 569 3.08 -7.35 9.29
N GLN A 570 3.94 -6.74 8.49
CA GLN A 570 3.81 -5.35 8.08
C GLN A 570 3.48 -5.29 6.60
N LYS A 571 2.69 -4.29 6.21
CA LYS A 571 2.36 -4.01 4.81
C LYS A 571 2.68 -2.57 4.45
N PHE A 572 3.32 -2.39 3.30
CA PHE A 572 3.75 -1.12 2.75
C PHE A 572 3.37 -1.04 1.27
N GLU A 573 3.32 0.18 0.75
CA GLU A 573 3.30 0.44 -0.70
C GLU A 573 4.34 1.51 -1.03
N VAL A 574 4.89 1.47 -2.25
CA VAL A 574 5.81 2.51 -2.72
C VAL A 574 5.01 3.63 -3.39
N TYR A 575 5.17 4.85 -2.90
CA TYR A 575 4.36 6.00 -3.33
C TYR A 575 5.14 6.98 -4.21
N GLY A 576 4.51 7.51 -5.26
CA GLY A 576 5.06 8.61 -6.07
C GLY A 576 4.74 10.02 -5.53
N SER A 577 4.19 10.10 -4.31
CA SER A 577 3.97 11.33 -3.54
C SER A 577 3.68 10.96 -2.09
N SER A 578 3.80 11.90 -1.16
CA SER A 578 3.44 11.68 0.24
C SER A 578 2.99 12.95 0.96
N GLY A 579 2.12 12.79 1.94
CA GLY A 579 1.74 13.85 2.86
C GLY A 579 1.15 15.05 2.13
N TYR A 580 1.86 16.17 2.19
CA TYR A 580 1.45 17.45 1.60
C TYR A 580 2.54 17.96 0.64
N LEU A 581 2.24 17.91 -0.67
CA LEU A 581 3.05 18.48 -1.76
C LEU A 581 4.49 17.95 -1.89
N GLY A 582 4.85 16.89 -1.16
CA GLY A 582 6.18 16.30 -1.17
C GLY A 582 6.17 14.83 -1.57
N GLN A 583 7.33 14.20 -1.44
CA GLN A 583 7.51 12.77 -1.63
C GLN A 583 8.57 12.23 -0.65
N ASN A 584 8.22 11.16 0.05
CA ASN A 584 9.13 10.39 0.89
C ASN A 584 10.21 9.72 0.02
N SER A 585 11.23 9.15 0.65
CA SER A 585 12.03 8.14 -0.04
C SER A 585 11.15 7.02 -0.59
N THR A 586 11.49 6.47 -1.76
CA THR A 586 10.89 5.24 -2.28
C THR A 586 11.41 3.99 -1.57
N GLU A 587 12.46 4.13 -0.76
CA GLU A 587 12.97 3.07 0.11
C GLU A 587 12.07 2.88 1.33
N ILE A 588 11.80 1.62 1.67
CA ILE A 588 11.00 1.25 2.85
C ILE A 588 11.94 0.81 3.98
N ILE A 589 11.79 1.40 5.15
CA ILE A 589 12.42 0.93 6.38
C ILE A 589 11.39 0.11 7.16
N ALA A 590 11.54 -1.22 7.15
CA ALA A 590 10.70 -2.11 7.95
C ALA A 590 11.36 -2.36 9.32
N GLY A 591 10.68 -2.02 10.40
CA GLY A 591 11.11 -2.35 11.75
C GLY A 591 10.95 -3.84 12.03
N LEU A 592 12.02 -4.49 12.48
CA LEU A 592 12.02 -5.92 12.83
C LEU A 592 12.04 -6.13 14.35
N GLY A 593 12.06 -5.06 15.14
CA GLY A 593 12.13 -5.12 16.59
C GLY A 593 13.35 -5.90 17.06
N GLN A 594 13.13 -7.10 17.60
CA GLN A 594 14.20 -7.99 18.05
C GLN A 594 14.47 -9.17 17.10
N ALA A 595 13.68 -9.31 16.03
CA ALA A 595 13.87 -10.35 15.03
C ALA A 595 15.18 -10.12 14.27
N LYS A 596 15.95 -11.18 14.03
CA LYS A 596 17.28 -11.10 13.39
C LYS A 596 17.22 -11.17 11.87
N GLN A 597 16.04 -11.41 11.31
CA GLN A 597 15.76 -11.52 9.90
C GLN A 597 14.28 -11.25 9.64
N ALA A 598 13.94 -10.87 8.42
CA ALA A 598 12.63 -11.07 7.86
C ALA A 598 12.55 -12.52 7.34
N ASP A 599 11.54 -13.26 7.78
CA ASP A 599 11.29 -14.64 7.34
C ASP A 599 10.84 -14.65 5.87
N VAL A 600 9.97 -13.71 5.51
CA VAL A 600 9.48 -13.50 4.14
C VAL A 600 9.41 -12.00 3.85
N VAL A 601 9.91 -11.59 2.69
CA VAL A 601 9.62 -10.31 2.06
C VAL A 601 8.88 -10.61 0.76
N ARG A 602 7.60 -10.26 0.72
CA ARG A 602 6.71 -10.49 -0.42
C ARG A 602 6.48 -9.17 -1.15
N MET A 603 6.63 -9.18 -2.46
CA MET A 603 6.43 -8.04 -3.34
C MET A 603 5.37 -8.38 -4.38
N LEU A 604 4.34 -7.55 -4.51
CA LEU A 604 3.40 -7.57 -5.61
C LEU A 604 3.63 -6.32 -6.46
N TRP A 605 4.27 -6.50 -7.61
CA TRP A 605 4.57 -5.44 -8.57
C TRP A 605 3.30 -4.97 -9.30
N PRO A 606 3.26 -3.72 -9.82
CA PRO A 606 2.08 -3.15 -10.47
C PRO A 606 1.45 -4.03 -11.58
N THR A 607 2.27 -4.65 -12.43
CA THR A 607 1.83 -5.56 -13.51
C THR A 607 1.24 -6.88 -13.00
N GLY A 608 1.29 -7.13 -11.69
CA GLY A 608 0.76 -8.33 -11.04
C GLY A 608 1.79 -9.44 -10.81
N VAL A 609 3.08 -9.18 -11.07
CA VAL A 609 4.17 -10.11 -10.74
C VAL A 609 4.26 -10.25 -9.22
N LEU A 610 4.16 -11.48 -8.72
CA LEU A 610 4.37 -11.81 -7.32
C LEU A 610 5.78 -12.37 -7.13
N GLN A 611 6.55 -11.76 -6.23
CA GLN A 611 7.92 -12.16 -5.91
C GLN A 611 8.08 -12.29 -4.40
N ASP A 612 8.50 -13.48 -3.96
CA ASP A 612 8.77 -13.77 -2.55
C ASP A 612 10.27 -14.02 -2.33
N GLU A 613 10.85 -13.39 -1.32
CA GLU A 613 12.22 -13.60 -0.87
C GLU A 613 12.21 -13.99 0.60
N ILE A 614 13.12 -14.89 1.00
CA ILE A 614 13.08 -15.53 2.32
C ILE A 614 14.38 -15.33 3.09
N GLU A 615 14.28 -15.39 4.42
CA GLU A 615 15.43 -15.38 5.34
C GLU A 615 16.38 -14.18 5.12
N ILE A 616 15.81 -13.00 4.95
CA ILE A 616 16.58 -11.77 4.71
C ILE A 616 17.09 -11.25 6.05
N ALA A 617 18.40 -11.32 6.26
CA ALA A 617 19.04 -10.85 7.49
C ALA A 617 18.67 -9.39 7.82
N ALA A 618 18.49 -9.08 9.10
CA ALA A 618 18.25 -7.72 9.58
C ALA A 618 19.51 -6.85 9.51
N ASN A 619 19.32 -5.54 9.75
CA ASN A 619 20.32 -4.48 9.84
C ASN A 619 21.13 -4.30 8.57
N ARG A 620 20.44 -4.30 7.43
CA ARG A 620 21.04 -4.14 6.12
C ARG A 620 20.07 -3.48 5.16
N GLU A 621 20.66 -2.93 4.11
CA GLU A 621 19.96 -2.67 2.86
C GLU A 621 19.83 -3.96 2.04
N GLN A 622 18.69 -4.10 1.40
CA GLN A 622 18.40 -5.14 0.44
C GLN A 622 17.73 -4.52 -0.80
N LEU A 623 18.48 -4.52 -1.90
CA LEU A 623 17.93 -4.23 -3.23
C LEU A 623 17.21 -5.48 -3.76
N PHE A 624 15.93 -5.34 -4.10
CA PHE A 624 15.19 -6.34 -4.86
C PHE A 624 15.00 -5.85 -6.29
N THR A 625 15.54 -6.61 -7.23
CA THR A 625 15.22 -6.42 -8.65
C THR A 625 13.99 -7.26 -8.96
N GLU A 626 13.05 -6.71 -9.72
CA GLU A 626 11.89 -7.43 -10.25
C GLU A 626 12.39 -8.66 -11.02
N ILE A 627 11.85 -9.82 -10.69
CA ILE A 627 12.16 -11.06 -11.40
C ILE A 627 10.83 -11.77 -11.67
N ASP A 628 10.52 -11.97 -12.96
CA ASP A 628 9.49 -12.91 -13.35
C ASP A 628 10.03 -14.35 -13.21
N ARG A 629 9.92 -14.89 -12.00
CA ARG A 629 10.13 -16.32 -11.74
C ARG A 629 9.04 -17.08 -12.48
N ARG A 630 9.33 -18.26 -13.05
CA ARG A 630 8.31 -19.09 -13.71
C ARG A 630 7.06 -19.11 -12.84
N GLY A 631 6.06 -18.35 -13.26
CA GLY A 631 4.71 -18.42 -12.74
C GLY A 631 4.22 -19.80 -13.06
N SER A 632 4.52 -20.75 -12.19
CA SER A 632 3.50 -21.68 -11.79
C SER A 632 2.31 -20.79 -11.42
N SER A 633 1.15 -20.96 -12.07
CA SER A 633 -0.14 -20.34 -11.76
C SER A 633 -0.65 -20.63 -10.31
N CYS A 634 0.25 -20.65 -9.35
CA CYS A 634 0.28 -21.59 -8.26
C CYS A 634 0.75 -20.83 -7.01
N PRO A 635 -0.09 -20.73 -5.98
CA PRO A 635 0.26 -19.93 -4.81
C PRO A 635 1.41 -20.59 -4.02
N THR A 636 2.33 -19.77 -3.53
CA THR A 636 3.34 -20.15 -2.53
C THR A 636 2.69 -20.17 -1.15
N LEU A 637 2.72 -21.34 -0.50
CA LEU A 637 2.18 -21.53 0.84
C LEU A 637 3.31 -21.45 1.87
N PHE A 638 3.27 -20.40 2.69
CA PHE A 638 4.05 -20.28 3.91
C PHE A 638 3.16 -20.54 5.12
N VAL A 639 3.70 -21.19 6.14
CA VAL A 639 2.97 -21.45 7.40
C VAL A 639 3.75 -20.93 8.59
N TRP A 640 3.04 -20.31 9.52
CA TRP A 640 3.57 -19.93 10.81
C TRP A 640 3.64 -21.16 11.72
N ASP A 641 4.85 -21.54 12.16
CA ASP A 641 5.05 -22.69 13.04
C ASP A 641 4.93 -22.35 14.55
N GLY A 642 4.64 -21.09 14.87
CA GLY A 642 4.67 -20.54 16.22
C GLY A 642 5.91 -19.69 16.52
N HIS A 643 6.94 -19.73 15.68
CA HIS A 643 8.22 -19.02 15.86
C HIS A 643 8.73 -18.32 14.60
N HIS A 644 8.52 -18.89 13.42
CA HIS A 644 8.89 -18.32 12.12
C HIS A 644 7.94 -18.81 11.02
N TYR A 645 7.93 -18.12 9.87
CA TYR A 645 7.25 -18.60 8.67
C TYR A 645 8.14 -19.56 7.88
N GLU A 646 7.66 -20.78 7.63
CA GLU A 646 8.34 -21.80 6.82
C GLU A 646 7.63 -21.97 5.46
N LEU A 647 8.39 -22.03 4.37
CA LEU A 647 7.86 -22.40 3.05
C LEU A 647 7.44 -23.88 3.05
N VAL A 648 6.16 -24.15 2.82
CA VAL A 648 5.62 -25.52 2.75
C VAL A 648 5.67 -26.07 1.33
N ALA A 649 5.06 -25.37 0.37
CA ALA A 649 4.92 -25.83 -1.00
C ALA A 649 4.51 -24.69 -1.97
N ASP A 650 4.74 -24.91 -3.25
CA ASP A 650 4.07 -24.22 -4.36
C ASP A 650 2.89 -25.11 -4.83
N MET A 651 1.66 -24.61 -4.78
CA MET A 651 0.48 -25.49 -4.82
C MET A 651 0.11 -26.09 -6.19
N LEU A 652 0.74 -25.72 -7.32
CA LEU A 652 0.26 -26.17 -8.66
C LEU A 652 1.34 -26.28 -9.81
N GLY A 653 2.65 -26.04 -9.61
CA GLY A 653 3.78 -26.48 -10.48
C GLY A 653 4.30 -25.52 -11.58
N ALA A 654 5.60 -25.47 -11.93
CA ALA A 654 6.48 -26.57 -12.33
C ALA A 654 7.87 -26.51 -11.68
N GLY A 655 8.05 -27.38 -10.69
CA GLY A 655 9.27 -27.61 -9.93
C GLY A 655 8.85 -27.81 -8.48
N VAL A 656 8.51 -29.04 -8.09
CA VAL A 656 7.94 -29.27 -6.75
C VAL A 656 9.03 -29.01 -5.70
N VAL A 657 9.05 -27.78 -5.19
CA VAL A 657 9.79 -27.35 -4.01
C VAL A 657 9.19 -28.09 -2.81
N GLY A 658 10.03 -28.67 -1.95
CA GLY A 658 9.57 -29.34 -0.73
C GLY A 658 9.09 -30.79 -0.87
N HIS A 659 9.06 -31.41 -2.07
CA HIS A 659 8.76 -32.84 -2.15
C HIS A 659 9.91 -33.70 -1.61
N TRP A 660 9.56 -34.84 -1.02
CA TRP A 660 10.53 -35.84 -0.60
C TRP A 660 11.22 -36.44 -1.82
N VAL A 661 12.51 -36.18 -1.99
CA VAL A 661 13.38 -36.89 -2.95
C VAL A 661 13.92 -38.19 -2.34
N GLY A 662 13.79 -38.33 -1.02
CA GLY A 662 14.07 -39.53 -0.25
C GLY A 662 13.56 -39.40 1.19
N PRO A 663 13.56 -40.48 1.99
CA PRO A 663 13.23 -40.40 3.42
C PRO A 663 14.18 -39.42 4.14
N GLY A 664 13.65 -38.33 4.71
CA GLY A 664 14.47 -37.33 5.40
C GLY A 664 15.06 -36.24 4.48
N GLU A 665 14.81 -36.28 3.17
CA GLU A 665 15.41 -35.35 2.20
C GLU A 665 14.34 -34.66 1.32
N ARG A 666 14.29 -33.34 1.37
CA ARG A 666 13.40 -32.51 0.55
C ARG A 666 14.16 -31.87 -0.61
N ASN A 667 13.48 -31.68 -1.73
CA ASN A 667 14.01 -30.93 -2.86
C ASN A 667 14.34 -29.48 -2.43
N ILE A 668 15.50 -28.96 -2.80
CA ILE A 668 15.97 -27.61 -2.47
C ILE A 668 15.50 -26.65 -3.57
N PRO A 669 14.80 -25.56 -3.24
CA PRO A 669 14.39 -24.57 -4.24
C PRO A 669 15.62 -23.97 -4.94
N THR A 670 15.58 -23.94 -6.28
CA THR A 670 16.51 -23.13 -7.08
C THR A 670 16.00 -21.70 -7.15
N SER A 671 16.46 -20.85 -6.23
CA SER A 671 16.13 -19.41 -6.17
C SER A 671 16.51 -18.60 -7.42
N THR A 672 17.20 -19.23 -8.39
CA THR A 672 17.67 -18.62 -9.63
C THR A 672 16.91 -19.09 -10.88
N GLU A 673 15.82 -19.86 -10.77
CA GLU A 673 15.02 -20.24 -11.94
C GLU A 673 14.04 -19.11 -12.32
N TYR A 674 14.30 -18.46 -13.45
CA TYR A 674 13.47 -17.38 -13.98
C TYR A 674 13.00 -17.67 -15.41
N VAL A 675 11.89 -17.06 -15.83
CA VAL A 675 11.53 -17.00 -17.25
C VAL A 675 12.19 -15.76 -17.83
N LYS A 676 12.76 -15.90 -19.02
CA LYS A 676 12.99 -14.74 -19.85
C LYS A 676 11.68 -14.47 -20.59
N VAL A 677 10.92 -13.46 -20.16
CA VAL A 677 9.79 -12.94 -20.93
C VAL A 677 10.31 -12.24 -22.18
#